data_AF-A0A2P4YJZ2-F1
#
_entry.id   AF-A0A2P4YJZ2-F1
#
_cell.length_a   1.000
_cell.length_b   1.000
_cell.length_c   1.000
_cell.angle_alpha   90.00
_cell.angle_beta   90.00
_cell.angle_gamma   90.00
#
_symmetry.space_group_name_H-M   'P 1'
#
loop_
_entity.id
_entity.type
_entity.pdbx_description
1 polymer ?
#
loop_
_entity_poly.entity_id
_entity_poly.type
_entity_poly.pdbx_seq_one_letter_code
_entity_poly.pdbx_strand_id
1 'polypeptide(L)'
;MQQLEKKLADTTGDFERKLQELEKKLADATGDLERERTAHSGTTRQLQTAQQEAKESNYLKMKVNELKTKLSEQEGTSSTREKRHLDKLAEQEQAASARDKQQADKLAKLETENARLIKQQGQAQSQQMEAQQKEAQQSREALESKQVELENLHKRLTEQEQLAKATSDAHEKVKVELQQKLDQQVALAEAAGRQHTTEIATLREQLEKLEQQHRSLKNTADEQTTKCEQVEKLHLELRTLKAIADEQTTKCEQLEKLQQELRTLKATADEQTAKCEQLGAVQEALAKQEQLTREMEDKNRDLQAQIDRGQRETTDMTRKHDVLHQDLENKKAENATLQATLHRTQDELRKVQEELRKAQDELRTINSSFEQQRHQQHLALERERITADAEAQAQSRIQRLQTQINAQLDEQTTAKTKLQLEVIELRGELASVQAQEVKPLEKLRDQLQREVDRLTERTTALEKDLRSAKQELSGQTDRANQLEIEVDVLVRREQQRKAQMDALTTSKTTAEKQLATVQDELLTTQHDKRVDADKLNFRLRELESQVTQKEYEAARLEERFAKAEAWRVKEAARVEKRDAQLMELREQITGLQARHVEIETSAEMQELRASKQKIELKYQKLERELNDERDARKRDEIRRTEELQRMQQAVEWQLPQLAQACVTRSSDEWARKCRAVAKKLRDELSMRALQERNELVAREHQAHEACERAEQKLKTTVAESEFLRREVGRLEDNNKVLLEQLHTIRVYLTQRHMPSQASVHRHGHGQELPRNQHQTQFPLLLHLVSMAQ
;
A
#
# COMPACT_ATOMS: atom_id res chain seq x y z
N MET A 1 178.01 62.50 -76.69
CA MET A 1 177.18 62.05 -77.82
C MET A 1 176.73 60.58 -77.71
N GLN A 2 177.61 59.61 -77.41
CA GLN A 2 177.36 58.16 -77.56
C GLN A 2 176.29 57.44 -76.67
N GLN A 3 175.46 58.13 -75.87
CA GLN A 3 174.28 57.49 -75.24
C GLN A 3 172.98 58.29 -75.38
N LEU A 4 172.95 59.28 -76.29
CA LEU A 4 171.69 59.85 -76.79
C LEU A 4 170.89 58.81 -77.59
N GLU A 5 171.54 57.79 -78.15
CA GLU A 5 170.89 56.68 -78.87
C GLU A 5 170.22 55.67 -77.94
N LYS A 6 170.79 55.44 -76.74
CA LYS A 6 170.12 54.58 -75.73
C LYS A 6 168.80 55.20 -75.24
N LYS A 7 168.74 56.53 -75.19
CA LYS A 7 167.50 57.29 -74.94
C LYS A 7 166.46 57.21 -76.07
N LEU A 8 166.77 56.61 -77.23
CA LEU A 8 165.84 56.47 -78.35
C LEU A 8 165.22 55.06 -78.43
N ALA A 9 165.93 54.01 -77.97
CA ALA A 9 165.42 52.64 -77.94
C ALA A 9 164.47 52.38 -76.76
N ASP A 10 164.81 52.85 -75.56
CA ASP A 10 163.98 52.65 -74.36
C ASP A 10 162.63 53.40 -74.47
N THR A 11 162.56 54.48 -75.26
CA THR A 11 161.32 55.23 -75.53
C THR A 11 160.33 54.51 -76.45
N THR A 12 160.75 53.53 -77.24
CA THR A 12 159.84 52.80 -78.15
C THR A 12 159.08 51.69 -77.41
N GLY A 13 159.73 50.99 -76.47
CA GLY A 13 159.09 49.99 -75.62
C GLY A 13 158.04 50.55 -74.66
N ASP A 14 158.01 51.87 -74.48
CA ASP A 14 157.05 52.59 -73.64
C ASP A 14 155.75 52.97 -74.40
N PHE A 15 155.68 52.70 -75.71
CA PHE A 15 154.49 52.87 -76.55
C PHE A 15 153.75 51.56 -76.82
N GLU A 16 154.43 50.46 -77.15
CA GLU A 16 153.77 49.16 -77.42
C GLU A 16 153.03 48.62 -76.17
N ARG A 17 153.60 48.77 -74.97
CA ARG A 17 152.91 48.39 -73.72
C ARG A 17 151.64 49.20 -73.48
N LYS A 18 151.65 50.51 -73.78
CA LYS A 18 150.46 51.38 -73.62
C LYS A 18 149.35 51.02 -74.59
N LEU A 19 149.67 50.47 -75.76
CA LEU A 19 148.69 50.05 -76.75
C LEU A 19 147.96 48.76 -76.31
N GLN A 20 148.71 47.72 -75.91
CA GLN A 20 148.12 46.48 -75.38
C GLN A 20 147.30 46.70 -74.10
N GLU A 21 147.71 47.63 -73.24
CA GLU A 21 146.96 47.94 -72.00
C GLU A 21 145.63 48.68 -72.27
N LEU A 22 145.52 49.41 -73.38
CA LEU A 22 144.27 50.05 -73.81
C LEU A 22 143.33 49.07 -74.51
N GLU A 23 143.85 48.15 -75.32
CA GLU A 23 143.04 47.08 -75.94
C GLU A 23 142.37 46.19 -74.87
N LYS A 24 143.11 45.85 -73.80
CA LYS A 24 142.56 45.11 -72.67
C LYS A 24 141.41 45.86 -71.97
N LYS A 25 141.59 47.16 -71.70
CA LYS A 25 140.55 48.00 -71.06
C LYS A 25 139.27 48.13 -71.90
N LEU A 26 139.38 47.99 -73.23
CA LEU A 26 138.24 48.07 -74.15
C LEU A 26 137.45 46.74 -74.20
N ALA A 27 138.14 45.60 -74.12
CA ALA A 27 137.50 44.29 -73.98
C ALA A 27 136.73 44.16 -72.65
N ASP A 28 137.35 44.55 -71.53
CA ASP A 28 136.76 44.46 -70.19
C ASP A 28 135.46 45.32 -70.10
N ALA A 29 135.50 46.56 -70.59
CA ALA A 29 134.34 47.47 -70.61
C ALA A 29 133.17 46.98 -71.47
N THR A 30 133.44 46.20 -72.52
CA THR A 30 132.40 45.65 -73.40
C THR A 30 131.67 44.49 -72.70
N GLY A 31 132.40 43.65 -71.97
CA GLY A 31 131.83 42.53 -71.22
C GLY A 31 130.97 42.93 -70.02
N ASP A 32 131.19 44.11 -69.43
CA ASP A 32 130.35 44.64 -68.35
C ASP A 32 128.99 45.16 -68.87
N LEU A 33 128.95 45.76 -70.07
CA LEU A 33 127.72 46.26 -70.71
C LEU A 33 126.73 45.14 -71.10
N GLU A 34 127.21 43.94 -71.46
CA GLU A 34 126.33 42.81 -71.77
C GLU A 34 125.74 42.15 -70.50
N ARG A 35 126.47 42.19 -69.37
CA ARG A 35 125.96 41.72 -68.07
C ARG A 35 124.84 42.62 -67.53
N GLU A 36 124.98 43.94 -67.67
CA GLU A 36 123.92 44.90 -67.34
C GLU A 36 122.63 44.68 -68.16
N ARG A 37 122.75 44.51 -69.49
CA ARG A 37 121.59 44.28 -70.37
C ARG A 37 120.82 43.01 -70.05
N THR A 38 121.53 41.92 -69.73
CA THR A 38 120.88 40.64 -69.37
C THR A 38 120.16 40.75 -68.03
N ALA A 39 120.76 41.39 -67.02
CA ALA A 39 120.13 41.66 -65.72
C ALA A 39 118.85 42.53 -65.84
N HIS A 40 118.86 43.56 -66.69
CA HIS A 40 117.69 44.41 -66.87
C HIS A 40 116.51 43.66 -67.53
N SER A 41 116.77 42.74 -68.47
CA SER A 41 115.72 41.94 -69.09
C SER A 41 115.02 40.97 -68.12
N GLY A 42 115.77 40.42 -67.15
CA GLY A 42 115.24 39.50 -66.14
C GLY A 42 114.32 40.19 -65.13
N THR A 43 114.71 41.38 -64.68
CA THR A 43 113.91 42.18 -63.73
C THR A 43 112.59 42.66 -64.33
N THR A 44 112.56 43.01 -65.63
CA THR A 44 111.31 43.41 -66.30
C THR A 44 110.27 42.28 -66.37
N ARG A 45 110.69 41.02 -66.59
CA ARG A 45 109.77 39.87 -66.57
C ARG A 45 109.19 39.60 -65.17
N GLN A 46 110.03 39.64 -64.13
CA GLN A 46 109.59 39.42 -62.75
C GLN A 46 108.54 40.44 -62.31
N LEU A 47 108.68 41.71 -62.72
CA LEU A 47 107.69 42.75 -62.43
C LEU A 47 106.31 42.47 -63.06
N GLN A 48 106.27 41.96 -64.29
CA GLN A 48 105.00 41.61 -64.95
C GLN A 48 104.29 40.44 -64.26
N THR A 49 105.02 39.40 -63.84
CA THR A 49 104.45 38.27 -63.10
C THR A 49 103.82 38.72 -61.78
N ALA A 50 104.56 39.52 -60.98
CA ALA A 50 104.07 40.03 -59.71
C ALA A 50 102.81 40.93 -59.85
N GLN A 51 102.70 41.70 -60.94
CA GLN A 51 101.50 42.51 -61.21
C GLN A 51 100.27 41.68 -61.58
N GLN A 52 100.44 40.49 -62.17
CA GLN A 52 99.35 39.58 -62.48
C GLN A 52 98.85 38.88 -61.21
N GLU A 53 99.77 38.34 -60.39
CA GLU A 53 99.47 37.69 -59.11
C GLU A 53 98.74 38.64 -58.14
N ALA A 54 99.13 39.91 -58.09
CA ALA A 54 98.46 40.93 -57.27
C ALA A 54 97.00 41.18 -57.67
N LYS A 55 96.65 41.07 -58.95
CA LYS A 55 95.26 41.22 -59.44
C LYS A 55 94.43 40.00 -59.04
N GLU A 56 94.97 38.81 -59.21
CA GLU A 56 94.30 37.54 -58.86
C GLU A 56 94.08 37.44 -57.34
N SER A 57 95.08 37.83 -56.54
CA SER A 57 94.98 37.91 -55.08
C SER A 57 93.86 38.86 -54.61
N ASN A 58 93.72 40.04 -55.23
CA ASN A 58 92.65 40.98 -54.92
C ASN A 58 91.26 40.47 -55.32
N TYR A 59 91.13 39.80 -56.47
CA TYR A 59 89.87 39.18 -56.90
C TYR A 59 89.41 38.09 -55.91
N LEU A 60 90.33 37.23 -55.47
CA LEU A 60 90.04 36.21 -54.46
C LEU A 60 89.67 36.82 -53.10
N LYS A 61 90.38 37.86 -52.64
CA LYS A 61 90.02 38.61 -51.41
C LYS A 61 88.61 39.18 -51.48
N MET A 62 88.24 39.79 -52.60
CA MET A 62 86.89 40.32 -52.81
C MET A 62 85.85 39.20 -52.76
N LYS A 63 86.10 38.06 -53.41
CA LYS A 63 85.16 36.93 -53.43
C LYS A 63 85.00 36.26 -52.06
N VAL A 64 86.10 36.12 -51.30
CA VAL A 64 86.07 35.62 -49.92
C VAL A 64 85.28 36.58 -49.02
N ASN A 65 85.48 37.90 -49.14
CA ASN A 65 84.68 38.88 -48.38
C ASN A 65 83.19 38.80 -48.76
N GLU A 66 82.86 38.73 -50.04
CA GLU A 66 81.47 38.61 -50.52
C GLU A 66 80.77 37.35 -49.97
N LEU A 67 81.47 36.22 -49.95
CA LEU A 67 80.98 34.97 -49.35
C LEU A 67 80.88 35.07 -47.82
N LYS A 68 81.81 35.73 -47.15
CA LYS A 68 81.81 35.90 -45.69
C LYS A 68 80.66 36.80 -45.23
N THR A 69 80.35 37.88 -45.97
CA THR A 69 79.16 38.71 -45.72
C THR A 69 77.89 37.89 -45.87
N LYS A 70 77.74 37.16 -46.99
CA LYS A 70 76.58 36.28 -47.26
C LYS A 70 76.41 35.19 -46.20
N LEU A 71 77.50 34.60 -45.71
CA LEU A 71 77.45 33.62 -44.62
C LEU A 71 76.94 34.28 -43.33
N SER A 72 77.46 35.46 -42.95
CA SER A 72 77.00 36.18 -41.76
C SER A 72 75.55 36.67 -41.84
N GLU A 73 75.07 37.01 -43.04
CA GLU A 73 73.65 37.33 -43.30
C GLU A 73 72.78 36.07 -43.20
N GLN A 74 73.27 34.91 -43.68
CA GLN A 74 72.57 33.64 -43.57
C GLN A 74 72.53 33.12 -42.12
N GLU A 75 73.61 33.27 -41.35
CA GLU A 75 73.68 32.96 -39.91
C GLU A 75 72.84 33.93 -39.07
N GLY A 76 72.84 35.23 -39.40
CA GLY A 76 71.96 36.21 -38.76
C GLY A 76 70.48 35.94 -39.04
N THR A 77 70.13 35.51 -40.26
CA THR A 77 68.75 35.15 -40.62
C THR A 77 68.32 33.78 -40.12
N SER A 78 69.24 32.80 -39.94
CA SER A 78 68.92 31.55 -39.26
C SER A 78 68.74 31.78 -37.76
N SER A 79 69.68 32.47 -37.10
CA SER A 79 69.61 32.76 -35.65
C SER A 79 68.37 33.57 -35.27
N THR A 80 67.98 34.57 -36.08
CA THR A 80 66.73 35.32 -35.84
C THR A 80 65.47 34.51 -36.12
N ARG A 81 65.49 33.53 -37.03
CA ARG A 81 64.38 32.58 -37.24
C ARG A 81 64.28 31.58 -36.09
N GLU A 82 65.41 31.05 -35.64
CA GLU A 82 65.53 30.08 -34.55
C GLU A 82 65.09 30.72 -33.23
N LYS A 83 65.58 31.93 -32.91
CA LYS A 83 65.11 32.71 -31.77
C LYS A 83 63.60 32.97 -31.83
N ARG A 84 63.06 33.41 -32.98
CA ARG A 84 61.60 33.58 -33.16
C ARG A 84 60.82 32.26 -33.06
N HIS A 85 61.43 31.11 -33.33
CA HIS A 85 60.81 29.80 -33.13
C HIS A 85 60.79 29.43 -31.64
N LEU A 86 61.89 29.67 -30.92
CA LEU A 86 61.97 29.46 -29.48
C LEU A 86 61.04 30.39 -28.70
N ASP A 87 60.98 31.68 -29.06
CA ASP A 87 60.06 32.66 -28.47
C ASP A 87 58.59 32.22 -28.69
N LYS A 88 58.24 31.76 -29.90
CA LYS A 88 56.91 31.21 -30.20
C LYS A 88 56.59 29.91 -29.47
N LEU A 89 57.58 29.04 -29.27
CA LEU A 89 57.40 27.81 -28.50
C LEU A 89 57.19 28.12 -27.01
N ALA A 90 57.94 29.09 -26.46
CA ALA A 90 57.74 29.56 -25.09
C ALA A 90 56.36 30.25 -24.91
N GLU A 91 55.91 31.06 -25.88
CA GLU A 91 54.54 31.61 -25.89
C GLU A 91 53.47 30.51 -25.99
N GLN A 92 53.69 29.47 -26.81
CA GLN A 92 52.78 28.32 -26.91
C GLN A 92 52.77 27.49 -25.63
N GLU A 93 53.90 27.30 -24.97
CA GLU A 93 54.02 26.58 -23.70
C GLU A 93 53.40 27.36 -22.54
N GLN A 94 53.58 28.68 -22.47
CA GLN A 94 52.86 29.54 -21.53
C GLN A 94 51.35 29.55 -21.80
N ALA A 95 50.93 29.60 -23.06
CA ALA A 95 49.51 29.52 -23.43
C ALA A 95 48.89 28.13 -23.16
N ALA A 96 49.66 27.05 -23.32
CA ALA A 96 49.28 25.70 -22.93
C ALA A 96 49.14 25.61 -21.40
N SER A 97 50.18 25.99 -20.65
CA SER A 97 50.15 26.01 -19.18
C SER A 97 49.02 26.86 -18.61
N ALA A 98 48.71 28.02 -19.23
CA ALA A 98 47.57 28.85 -18.85
C ALA A 98 46.22 28.17 -19.15
N ARG A 99 46.10 27.44 -20.27
CA ARG A 99 44.91 26.63 -20.59
C ARG A 99 44.77 25.44 -19.64
N ASP A 100 45.85 24.73 -19.34
CA ASP A 100 45.87 23.58 -18.44
C ASP A 100 45.50 24.02 -17.02
N LYS A 101 46.03 25.16 -16.55
CA LYS A 101 45.61 25.77 -15.29
C LYS A 101 44.13 26.18 -15.32
N GLN A 102 43.65 26.79 -16.40
CA GLN A 102 42.23 27.14 -16.53
C GLN A 102 41.32 25.90 -16.61
N GLN A 103 41.79 24.78 -17.17
CA GLN A 103 41.10 23.50 -17.20
C GLN A 103 41.10 22.85 -15.81
N ALA A 104 42.22 22.86 -15.10
CA ALA A 104 42.32 22.39 -13.71
C ALA A 104 41.39 23.20 -12.77
N ASP A 105 41.37 24.54 -12.88
CA ASP A 105 40.47 25.40 -12.11
C ASP A 105 38.98 25.15 -12.46
N LYS A 106 38.68 24.78 -13.71
CA LYS A 106 37.32 24.38 -14.14
C LYS A 106 36.95 22.99 -13.61
N LEU A 107 37.86 22.03 -13.67
CA LEU A 107 37.66 20.68 -13.13
C LEU A 107 37.47 20.73 -11.61
N ALA A 108 38.31 21.45 -10.87
CA ALA A 108 38.14 21.64 -9.44
C ALA A 108 36.79 22.29 -9.08
N LYS A 109 36.33 23.27 -9.87
CA LYS A 109 34.98 23.84 -9.69
C LYS A 109 33.89 22.81 -9.95
N LEU A 110 33.96 22.08 -11.06
CA LEU A 110 33.01 21.02 -11.40
C LEU A 110 33.03 19.88 -10.36
N GLU A 111 34.17 19.54 -9.78
CA GLU A 111 34.29 18.57 -8.68
C GLU A 111 33.60 19.08 -7.41
N THR A 112 33.82 20.35 -7.03
CA THR A 112 33.13 20.94 -5.87
C THR A 112 31.61 21.08 -6.09
N GLU A 113 31.18 21.38 -7.32
CA GLU A 113 29.78 21.47 -7.70
C GLU A 113 29.13 20.08 -7.74
N ASN A 114 29.81 19.08 -8.29
CA ASN A 114 29.35 17.69 -8.31
C ASN A 114 29.29 17.11 -6.87
N ALA A 115 30.28 17.37 -6.02
CA ALA A 115 30.23 17.01 -4.61
C ALA A 115 29.06 17.70 -3.86
N ARG A 116 28.76 18.95 -4.20
CA ARG A 116 27.59 19.68 -3.67
C ARG A 116 26.27 19.08 -4.18
N LEU A 117 26.18 18.73 -5.45
CA LEU A 117 25.02 18.08 -6.06
C LEU A 117 24.79 16.69 -5.49
N ILE A 118 25.82 15.87 -5.31
CA ILE A 118 25.75 14.57 -4.64
C ILE A 118 25.25 14.75 -3.19
N LYS A 119 25.74 15.75 -2.46
CA LYS A 119 25.26 16.06 -1.10
C LYS A 119 23.80 16.51 -1.09
N GLN A 120 23.39 17.36 -2.03
CA GLN A 120 21.99 17.80 -2.17
C GLN A 120 21.07 16.65 -2.60
N GLN A 121 21.53 15.76 -3.49
CA GLN A 121 20.81 14.57 -3.93
C GLN A 121 20.65 13.58 -2.77
N GLY A 122 21.70 13.34 -1.98
CA GLY A 122 21.62 12.52 -0.77
C GLY A 122 20.69 13.11 0.29
N GLN A 123 20.69 14.44 0.47
CA GLN A 123 19.74 15.13 1.36
C GLN A 123 18.29 15.05 0.84
N ALA A 124 18.07 15.25 -0.46
CA ALA A 124 16.75 15.12 -1.08
C ALA A 124 16.23 13.67 -1.03
N GLN A 125 17.08 12.68 -1.28
CA GLN A 125 16.75 11.27 -1.11
C GLN A 125 16.46 10.92 0.34
N SER A 126 17.24 11.43 1.31
CA SER A 126 16.96 11.24 2.74
C SER A 126 15.62 11.84 3.15
N GLN A 127 15.31 13.06 2.70
CA GLN A 127 14.03 13.73 2.96
C GLN A 127 12.86 13.02 2.27
N GLN A 128 13.06 12.52 1.04
CA GLN A 128 12.08 11.72 0.31
C GLN A 128 11.80 10.38 1.00
N MET A 129 12.84 9.68 1.46
CA MET A 129 12.71 8.44 2.23
C MET A 129 12.01 8.69 3.56
N GLU A 130 12.34 9.78 4.27
CA GLU A 130 11.68 10.13 5.54
C GLU A 130 10.21 10.53 5.34
N ALA A 131 9.91 11.26 4.24
CA ALA A 131 8.54 11.59 3.85
C ALA A 131 7.74 10.33 3.47
N GLN A 132 8.29 9.45 2.64
CA GLN A 132 7.69 8.16 2.28
C GLN A 132 7.52 7.25 3.49
N GLN A 133 8.45 7.26 4.45
CA GLN A 133 8.32 6.50 5.70
C GLN A 133 7.20 7.06 6.58
N LYS A 134 7.07 8.40 6.68
CA LYS A 134 5.96 9.06 7.39
C LYS A 134 4.61 8.81 6.71
N GLU A 135 4.54 8.88 5.39
CA GLU A 135 3.34 8.59 4.60
C GLU A 135 2.94 7.11 4.69
N ALA A 136 3.90 6.18 4.62
CA ALA A 136 3.67 4.76 4.84
C ALA A 136 3.23 4.45 6.27
N GLN A 137 3.75 5.17 7.27
CA GLN A 137 3.32 5.03 8.66
C GLN A 137 1.91 5.59 8.88
N GLN A 138 1.59 6.77 8.37
CA GLN A 138 0.23 7.31 8.37
C GLN A 138 -0.75 6.40 7.62
N SER A 139 -0.32 5.79 6.52
CA SER A 139 -1.13 4.81 5.78
C SER A 139 -1.37 3.53 6.58
N ARG A 140 -0.39 3.08 7.39
CA ARG A 140 -0.57 1.95 8.31
C ARG A 140 -1.51 2.29 9.46
N GLU A 141 -1.34 3.45 10.10
CA GLU A 141 -2.21 3.93 11.18
C GLU A 141 -3.67 4.12 10.67
N ALA A 142 -3.84 4.62 9.45
CA ALA A 142 -5.14 4.71 8.78
C ALA A 142 -5.72 3.34 8.43
N LEU A 143 -4.91 2.39 7.95
CA LEU A 143 -5.34 1.01 7.69
C LEU A 143 -5.72 0.29 8.97
N GLU A 144 -4.95 0.40 10.05
CA GLU A 144 -5.28 -0.16 11.37
C GLU A 144 -6.56 0.46 11.94
N SER A 145 -6.74 1.79 11.81
CA SER A 145 -8.00 2.45 12.18
C SER A 145 -9.19 1.93 11.36
N LYS A 146 -9.02 1.69 10.06
CA LYS A 146 -10.06 1.12 9.19
C LYS A 146 -10.29 -0.38 9.42
N GLN A 147 -9.26 -1.12 9.82
CA GLN A 147 -9.34 -2.53 10.24
C GLN A 147 -10.22 -2.62 11.51
N VAL A 148 -9.95 -1.79 12.51
CA VAL A 148 -10.74 -1.70 13.75
C VAL A 148 -12.16 -1.22 13.47
N GLU A 149 -12.36 -0.28 12.54
CA GLU A 149 -13.71 0.14 12.11
C GLU A 149 -14.48 -1.00 11.42
N LEU A 150 -13.82 -1.78 10.55
CA LEU A 150 -14.39 -2.95 9.89
C LEU A 150 -14.70 -4.08 10.89
N GLU A 151 -13.82 -4.34 11.88
CA GLU A 151 -14.08 -5.31 12.95
C GLU A 151 -15.29 -4.90 13.80
N ASN A 152 -15.41 -3.61 14.14
CA ASN A 152 -16.58 -3.07 14.84
C ASN A 152 -17.86 -3.13 14.00
N LEU A 153 -17.80 -2.85 12.69
CA LEU A 153 -18.93 -2.98 11.78
C LEU A 153 -19.34 -4.44 11.57
N HIS A 154 -18.38 -5.35 11.43
CA HIS A 154 -18.63 -6.78 11.33
C HIS A 154 -19.27 -7.32 12.61
N LYS A 155 -18.76 -6.90 13.78
CA LYS A 155 -19.37 -7.23 15.07
C LYS A 155 -20.82 -6.74 15.14
N ARG A 156 -21.08 -5.46 14.82
CA ARG A 156 -22.45 -4.90 14.76
C ARG A 156 -23.35 -5.63 13.77
N LEU A 157 -22.82 -6.06 12.63
CA LEU A 157 -23.57 -6.86 11.65
C LEU A 157 -23.95 -8.22 12.25
N THR A 158 -23.01 -8.93 12.88
CA THR A 158 -23.31 -10.21 13.54
C THR A 158 -24.29 -10.06 14.72
N GLU A 159 -24.20 -8.95 15.47
CA GLU A 159 -25.16 -8.59 16.52
C GLU A 159 -26.56 -8.32 15.92
N GLN A 160 -26.64 -7.61 14.78
CA GLN A 160 -27.90 -7.40 14.05
C GLN A 160 -28.47 -8.67 13.43
N GLU A 161 -27.64 -9.56 12.87
CA GLU A 161 -28.07 -10.86 12.32
C GLU A 161 -28.62 -11.77 13.42
N GLN A 162 -27.98 -11.79 14.60
CA GLN A 162 -28.48 -12.51 15.77
C GLN A 162 -29.80 -11.93 16.29
N LEU A 163 -29.93 -10.60 16.35
CA LEU A 163 -31.17 -9.93 16.72
C LEU A 163 -32.29 -10.21 15.70
N ALA A 164 -32.00 -10.09 14.40
CA ALA A 164 -32.95 -10.37 13.32
C ALA A 164 -33.42 -11.84 13.39
N LYS A 165 -32.50 -12.79 13.58
CA LYS A 165 -32.82 -14.20 13.79
C LYS A 165 -33.69 -14.41 15.03
N ALA A 166 -33.34 -13.83 16.18
CA ALA A 166 -34.15 -13.91 17.39
C ALA A 166 -35.56 -13.32 17.20
N THR A 167 -35.70 -12.21 16.45
CA THR A 167 -37.03 -11.66 16.11
C THR A 167 -37.80 -12.54 15.13
N SER A 168 -37.13 -13.20 14.18
CA SER A 168 -37.74 -14.15 13.25
C SER A 168 -38.24 -15.41 13.98
N ASP A 169 -37.42 -15.97 14.86
CA ASP A 169 -37.76 -17.13 15.69
C ASP A 169 -38.93 -16.81 16.64
N ALA A 170 -38.93 -15.60 17.24
CA ALA A 170 -40.04 -15.11 18.04
C ALA A 170 -41.32 -14.88 17.21
N HIS A 171 -41.21 -14.33 15.99
CA HIS A 171 -42.34 -14.13 15.10
C HIS A 171 -42.96 -15.46 14.64
N GLU A 172 -42.13 -16.44 14.25
CA GLU A 172 -42.62 -17.76 13.85
C GLU A 172 -43.27 -18.49 15.04
N LYS A 173 -42.73 -18.33 16.27
CA LYS A 173 -43.38 -18.83 17.49
C LYS A 173 -44.75 -18.18 17.72
N VAL A 174 -44.86 -16.85 17.64
CA VAL A 174 -46.14 -16.13 17.78
C VAL A 174 -47.14 -16.54 16.69
N LYS A 175 -46.67 -16.75 15.46
CA LYS A 175 -47.48 -17.24 14.33
C LYS A 175 -47.99 -18.66 14.55
N VAL A 176 -47.17 -19.57 15.09
CA VAL A 176 -47.59 -20.92 15.49
C VAL A 176 -48.61 -20.86 16.63
N GLU A 177 -48.39 -20.03 17.65
CA GLU A 177 -49.36 -19.82 18.75
C GLU A 177 -50.69 -19.22 18.26
N LEU A 178 -50.66 -18.31 17.29
CA LEU A 178 -51.87 -17.75 16.65
C LEU A 178 -52.58 -18.79 15.78
N GLN A 179 -51.86 -19.58 15.00
CA GLN A 179 -52.44 -20.67 14.21
C GLN A 179 -53.11 -21.70 15.13
N GLN A 180 -52.44 -22.11 16.21
CA GLN A 180 -52.99 -23.04 17.19
C GLN A 180 -54.27 -22.50 17.86
N LYS A 181 -54.32 -21.19 18.16
CA LYS A 181 -55.54 -20.53 18.67
C LYS A 181 -56.65 -20.46 17.62
N LEU A 182 -56.31 -20.25 16.35
CA LEU A 182 -57.27 -20.26 15.24
C LEU A 182 -57.86 -21.65 15.03
N ASP A 183 -57.02 -22.69 15.03
CA ASP A 183 -57.46 -24.09 14.90
C ASP A 183 -58.35 -24.51 16.07
N GLN A 184 -58.03 -24.06 17.30
CA GLN A 184 -58.90 -24.23 18.47
C GLN A 184 -60.26 -23.52 18.32
N GLN A 185 -60.28 -22.27 17.82
CA GLN A 185 -61.52 -21.53 17.56
C GLN A 185 -62.37 -22.20 16.47
N VAL A 186 -61.74 -22.69 15.39
CA VAL A 186 -62.43 -23.45 14.33
C VAL A 186 -63.00 -24.76 14.88
N ALA A 187 -62.23 -25.51 15.68
CA ALA A 187 -62.71 -26.75 16.30
C ALA A 187 -63.90 -26.50 17.26
N LEU A 188 -63.88 -25.42 18.02
CA LEU A 188 -65.00 -25.00 18.88
C LEU A 188 -66.23 -24.57 18.06
N ALA A 189 -66.04 -23.82 16.98
CA ALA A 189 -67.10 -23.41 16.07
C ALA A 189 -67.72 -24.61 15.32
N GLU A 190 -66.92 -25.58 14.90
CA GLU A 190 -67.40 -26.84 14.34
C GLU A 190 -68.16 -27.67 15.38
N ALA A 191 -67.70 -27.73 16.63
CA ALA A 191 -68.39 -28.45 17.70
C ALA A 191 -69.77 -27.82 17.99
N ALA A 192 -69.83 -26.49 18.08
CA ALA A 192 -71.09 -25.74 18.20
C ALA A 192 -71.99 -25.93 16.96
N GLY A 193 -71.42 -25.90 15.75
CA GLY A 193 -72.14 -26.18 14.51
C GLY A 193 -72.74 -27.60 14.47
N ARG A 194 -72.00 -28.61 14.95
CA ARG A 194 -72.50 -29.98 15.10
C ARG A 194 -73.61 -30.06 16.15
N GLN A 195 -73.46 -29.38 17.30
CA GLN A 195 -74.50 -29.27 18.33
C GLN A 195 -75.79 -28.65 17.75
N HIS A 196 -75.70 -27.49 17.09
CA HIS A 196 -76.85 -26.87 16.43
C HIS A 196 -77.45 -27.74 15.32
N THR A 197 -76.64 -28.52 14.60
CA THR A 197 -77.15 -29.48 13.61
C THR A 197 -77.93 -30.60 14.29
N THR A 198 -77.47 -31.11 15.43
CA THR A 198 -78.22 -32.09 16.24
C THR A 198 -79.47 -31.48 16.89
N GLU A 199 -79.43 -30.23 17.37
CA GLU A 199 -80.59 -29.51 17.87
C GLU A 199 -81.64 -29.34 16.75
N ILE A 200 -81.24 -28.87 15.57
CA ILE A 200 -82.13 -28.77 14.39
C ILE A 200 -82.69 -30.14 14.01
N ALA A 201 -81.91 -31.21 14.07
CA ALA A 201 -82.40 -32.57 13.81
C ALA A 201 -83.45 -33.01 14.86
N THR A 202 -83.19 -32.81 16.15
CA THR A 202 -84.15 -33.14 17.22
C THR A 202 -85.41 -32.26 17.16
N LEU A 203 -85.29 -30.98 16.82
CA LEU A 203 -86.42 -30.08 16.61
C LEU A 203 -87.24 -30.48 15.39
N ARG A 204 -86.60 -30.90 14.29
CA ARG A 204 -87.29 -31.48 13.12
C ARG A 204 -87.99 -32.78 13.45
N GLU A 205 -87.35 -33.67 14.23
CA GLU A 205 -87.98 -34.93 14.68
C GLU A 205 -89.16 -34.66 15.63
N GLN A 206 -89.08 -33.65 16.49
CA GLN A 206 -90.21 -33.18 17.31
C GLN A 206 -91.34 -32.59 16.45
N LEU A 207 -91.00 -31.81 15.43
CA LEU A 207 -91.96 -31.21 14.50
C LEU A 207 -92.63 -32.29 13.63
N GLU A 208 -91.87 -33.28 13.18
CA GLU A 208 -92.40 -34.46 12.47
C GLU A 208 -93.26 -35.34 13.39
N LYS A 209 -92.89 -35.53 14.67
CA LYS A 209 -93.76 -36.19 15.66
C LYS A 209 -95.06 -35.41 15.88
N LEU A 210 -95.01 -34.07 15.94
CA LEU A 210 -96.19 -33.22 16.03
C LEU A 210 -97.04 -33.28 14.75
N GLU A 211 -96.44 -33.33 13.56
CA GLU A 211 -97.16 -33.53 12.31
C GLU A 211 -97.76 -34.93 12.19
N GLN A 212 -97.05 -35.98 12.62
CA GLN A 212 -97.57 -37.33 12.68
C GLN A 212 -98.70 -37.44 13.70
N GLN A 213 -98.60 -36.76 14.86
CA GLN A 213 -99.70 -36.61 15.82
C GLN A 213 -100.88 -35.82 15.23
N HIS A 214 -100.64 -34.77 14.45
CA HIS A 214 -101.72 -34.03 13.79
C HIS A 214 -102.39 -34.84 12.67
N ARG A 215 -101.63 -35.65 11.93
CA ARG A 215 -102.15 -36.59 10.92
C ARG A 215 -102.89 -37.76 11.57
N SER A 216 -102.40 -38.29 12.70
CA SER A 216 -103.12 -39.32 13.46
C SER A 216 -104.39 -38.75 14.09
N LEU A 217 -104.35 -37.56 14.70
CA LEU A 217 -105.52 -36.88 15.26
C LEU A 217 -106.56 -36.57 14.18
N LYS A 218 -106.13 -36.17 12.98
CA LYS A 218 -107.00 -35.96 11.82
C LYS A 218 -107.64 -37.26 11.34
N ASN A 219 -106.87 -38.35 11.23
CA ASN A 219 -107.40 -39.65 10.84
C ASN A 219 -108.32 -40.25 11.93
N THR A 220 -108.05 -40.04 13.22
CA THR A 220 -108.93 -40.49 14.32
C THR A 220 -110.18 -39.62 14.48
N ALA A 221 -110.15 -38.35 14.05
CA ALA A 221 -111.33 -37.50 14.01
C ALA A 221 -112.34 -37.95 12.93
N ASP A 222 -111.85 -38.52 11.82
CA ASP A 222 -112.69 -39.03 10.73
C ASP A 222 -113.14 -40.50 10.92
N GLU A 223 -112.56 -41.27 11.88
CA GLU A 223 -112.92 -42.69 12.14
C GLU A 223 -113.59 -43.00 13.50
N GLN A 224 -113.67 -42.07 14.46
CA GLN A 224 -114.31 -42.30 15.78
C GLN A 224 -115.71 -41.67 15.91
N THR A 225 -116.49 -41.69 14.82
CA THR A 225 -117.94 -41.44 14.85
C THR A 225 -118.79 -42.67 15.21
N THR A 226 -118.18 -43.85 15.47
CA THR A 226 -118.89 -45.01 16.05
C THR A 226 -118.01 -45.85 17.00
N LYS A 227 -118.59 -46.21 18.17
CA LYS A 227 -118.11 -47.07 19.29
C LYS A 227 -117.56 -46.30 20.50
N CYS A 228 -118.41 -45.72 21.35
CA CYS A 228 -119.18 -46.41 22.40
C CYS A 228 -118.32 -47.09 23.49
N GLU A 229 -118.35 -46.43 24.66
CA GLU A 229 -118.59 -47.01 25.99
C GLU A 229 -117.56 -47.92 26.69
N GLN A 230 -117.27 -47.53 27.95
CA GLN A 230 -116.67 -48.31 29.06
C GLN A 230 -115.15 -48.58 28.90
N VAL A 231 -114.29 -48.37 29.89
CA VAL A 231 -114.46 -48.64 31.33
C VAL A 231 -113.69 -47.62 32.18
N GLU A 232 -114.38 -46.99 33.13
CA GLU A 232 -113.77 -46.46 34.34
C GLU A 232 -113.54 -47.59 35.37
N LYS A 233 -112.41 -47.58 36.10
CA LYS A 233 -112.25 -47.80 37.57
C LYS A 233 -111.03 -48.66 37.97
N LEU A 234 -110.62 -48.46 39.24
CA LEU A 234 -109.63 -49.21 40.04
C LEU A 234 -108.16 -48.96 39.61
N HIS A 235 -107.48 -47.89 40.03
CA HIS A 235 -107.26 -47.35 41.39
C HIS A 235 -106.38 -48.27 42.29
N LEU A 236 -105.19 -47.74 42.63
CA LEU A 236 -104.65 -47.64 44.00
C LEU A 236 -104.52 -48.92 44.86
N GLU A 237 -103.30 -49.48 45.03
CA GLU A 237 -103.03 -50.37 46.19
C GLU A 237 -101.57 -50.54 46.67
N LEU A 238 -100.54 -50.41 45.82
CA LEU A 238 -99.15 -50.69 46.21
C LEU A 238 -98.45 -49.53 46.95
N ARG A 239 -98.86 -49.25 48.20
CA ARG A 239 -98.32 -48.16 49.04
C ARG A 239 -97.84 -48.54 50.44
N THR A 240 -97.69 -49.83 50.76
CA THR A 240 -97.53 -50.30 52.16
C THR A 240 -96.51 -51.43 52.36
N LEU A 241 -95.27 -51.28 51.87
CA LEU A 241 -94.11 -52.00 52.42
C LEU A 241 -92.91 -51.02 52.58
N LYS A 242 -92.62 -50.56 53.80
CA LYS A 242 -91.87 -51.27 54.88
C LYS A 242 -90.37 -50.96 54.74
N ALA A 243 -89.75 -49.98 55.42
CA ALA A 243 -89.89 -49.52 56.82
C ALA A 243 -89.40 -50.51 57.89
N ILE A 244 -88.44 -51.40 57.55
CA ILE A 244 -87.69 -52.24 58.51
C ILE A 244 -86.23 -52.41 58.01
N ALA A 245 -85.42 -51.35 58.04
CA ALA A 245 -83.99 -51.44 57.70
C ALA A 245 -83.07 -50.40 58.41
N ASP A 246 -83.58 -49.63 59.38
CA ASP A 246 -82.93 -48.41 59.88
C ASP A 246 -81.89 -48.60 61.02
N GLU A 247 -81.49 -49.85 61.37
CA GLU A 247 -80.68 -50.09 62.59
C GLU A 247 -79.35 -50.84 62.40
N GLN A 248 -78.95 -51.19 61.16
CA GLN A 248 -77.57 -51.67 60.88
C GLN A 248 -76.76 -50.80 59.90
N THR A 249 -77.39 -49.86 59.21
CA THR A 249 -76.70 -48.88 58.33
C THR A 249 -75.78 -47.93 59.10
N THR A 250 -76.16 -47.55 60.33
CA THR A 250 -75.51 -46.50 61.12
C THR A 250 -74.04 -46.73 61.47
N LYS A 251 -73.55 -47.99 61.45
CA LYS A 251 -72.11 -48.30 61.64
C LYS A 251 -71.32 -48.31 60.33
N CYS A 252 -71.95 -48.64 59.21
CA CYS A 252 -71.33 -48.48 57.88
C CYS A 252 -71.22 -46.99 57.53
N GLU A 253 -72.26 -46.20 57.81
CA GLU A 253 -72.27 -44.75 57.59
C GLU A 253 -71.17 -44.00 58.37
N GLN A 254 -70.78 -44.46 59.56
CA GLN A 254 -69.68 -43.84 60.32
C GLN A 254 -68.31 -44.14 59.70
N LEU A 255 -68.10 -45.35 59.16
CA LEU A 255 -66.88 -45.69 58.42
C LEU A 255 -66.82 -45.03 57.04
N GLU A 256 -67.96 -44.90 56.35
CA GLU A 256 -68.05 -44.15 55.10
C GLU A 256 -67.86 -42.64 55.29
N LYS A 257 -68.38 -42.06 56.38
CA LYS A 257 -68.11 -40.65 56.74
C LYS A 257 -66.62 -40.42 57.01
N LEU A 258 -65.97 -41.27 57.81
CA LEU A 258 -64.52 -41.17 58.03
C LEU A 258 -63.70 -41.41 56.75
N GLN A 259 -64.15 -42.27 55.83
CA GLN A 259 -63.53 -42.39 54.50
C GLN A 259 -63.81 -41.18 53.61
N GLN A 260 -64.98 -40.56 53.65
CA GLN A 260 -65.30 -39.35 52.91
C GLN A 260 -64.52 -38.15 53.47
N GLU A 261 -64.39 -38.02 54.78
CA GLU A 261 -63.56 -37.00 55.45
C GLU A 261 -62.08 -37.18 55.13
N LEU A 262 -61.56 -38.42 55.10
CA LEU A 262 -60.20 -38.68 54.60
C LEU A 262 -60.05 -38.37 53.10
N ARG A 263 -61.07 -38.62 52.27
CA ARG A 263 -61.06 -38.26 50.84
C ARG A 263 -61.16 -36.75 50.62
N THR A 264 -61.94 -36.00 51.42
CA THR A 264 -62.04 -34.54 51.31
C THR A 264 -60.83 -33.83 51.92
N LEU A 265 -60.26 -34.33 53.01
CA LEU A 265 -58.99 -33.84 53.55
C LEU A 265 -57.84 -34.15 52.60
N LYS A 266 -57.84 -35.30 51.92
CA LYS A 266 -56.85 -35.59 50.88
C LYS A 266 -57.06 -34.73 49.64
N ALA A 267 -58.29 -34.59 49.14
CA ALA A 267 -58.59 -33.71 48.01
C ALA A 267 -58.25 -32.24 48.29
N THR A 268 -58.50 -31.75 49.51
CA THR A 268 -58.10 -30.39 49.89
C THR A 268 -56.59 -30.25 50.13
N ALA A 269 -55.90 -31.29 50.62
CA ALA A 269 -54.44 -31.30 50.66
C ALA A 269 -53.84 -31.28 49.24
N ASP A 270 -54.34 -32.12 48.34
CA ASP A 270 -53.96 -32.19 46.93
C ASP A 270 -54.25 -30.83 46.23
N GLU A 271 -55.39 -30.19 46.52
CA GLU A 271 -55.74 -28.84 46.05
C GLU A 271 -54.83 -27.73 46.62
N GLN A 272 -54.38 -27.85 47.89
CA GLN A 272 -53.42 -26.90 48.47
C GLN A 272 -52.02 -27.09 47.87
N THR A 273 -51.57 -28.33 47.60
CA THR A 273 -50.35 -28.56 46.83
C THR A 273 -50.46 -28.01 45.41
N ALA A 274 -51.58 -28.19 44.72
CA ALA A 274 -51.82 -27.61 43.41
C ALA A 274 -51.82 -26.06 43.45
N LYS A 275 -52.32 -25.45 44.53
CA LYS A 275 -52.24 -23.99 44.75
C LYS A 275 -50.82 -23.52 45.03
N CYS A 276 -50.01 -24.28 45.78
CA CYS A 276 -48.59 -23.99 45.97
C CYS A 276 -47.79 -24.11 44.67
N GLU A 277 -48.06 -25.12 43.84
CA GLU A 277 -47.48 -25.29 42.51
C GLU A 277 -47.91 -24.16 41.56
N GLN A 278 -49.19 -23.78 41.57
CA GLN A 278 -49.68 -22.63 40.81
C GLN A 278 -49.05 -21.31 41.29
N LEU A 279 -48.88 -21.11 42.60
CA LEU A 279 -48.18 -19.93 43.14
C LEU A 279 -46.69 -19.91 42.75
N GLY A 280 -46.03 -21.07 42.73
CA GLY A 280 -44.67 -21.21 42.20
C GLY A 280 -44.60 -20.84 40.71
N ALA A 281 -45.52 -21.37 39.90
CA ALA A 281 -45.62 -21.04 38.48
C ALA A 281 -45.93 -19.55 38.23
N VAL A 282 -46.76 -18.93 39.07
CA VAL A 282 -47.06 -17.48 39.01
C VAL A 282 -45.86 -16.64 39.47
N GLN A 283 -45.11 -17.06 40.49
CA GLN A 283 -43.87 -16.39 40.90
C GLN A 283 -42.78 -16.50 39.81
N GLU A 284 -42.63 -17.66 39.18
CA GLU A 284 -41.74 -17.80 38.01
C GLU A 284 -42.20 -16.96 36.82
N ALA A 285 -43.51 -16.90 36.54
CA ALA A 285 -44.05 -16.06 35.48
C ALA A 285 -43.82 -14.57 35.76
N LEU A 286 -44.00 -14.14 37.01
CA LEU A 286 -43.73 -12.78 37.45
C LEU A 286 -42.24 -12.43 37.35
N ALA A 287 -41.34 -13.33 37.78
CA ALA A 287 -39.90 -13.13 37.65
C ALA A 287 -39.45 -13.04 36.18
N LYS A 288 -40.01 -13.90 35.30
CA LYS A 288 -39.79 -13.84 33.85
C LYS A 288 -40.35 -12.53 33.24
N GLN A 289 -41.50 -12.05 33.73
CA GLN A 289 -42.09 -10.78 33.31
C GLN A 289 -41.27 -9.57 33.78
N GLU A 290 -40.76 -9.56 35.02
CA GLU A 290 -39.84 -8.53 35.51
C GLU A 290 -38.54 -8.51 34.69
N GLN A 291 -37.98 -9.67 34.36
CA GLN A 291 -36.78 -9.77 33.54
C GLN A 291 -37.03 -9.22 32.12
N LEU A 292 -38.13 -9.62 31.48
CA LEU A 292 -38.57 -9.05 30.19
C LEU A 292 -38.77 -7.52 30.28
N THR A 293 -39.30 -7.03 31.40
CA THR A 293 -39.50 -5.58 31.60
C THR A 293 -38.15 -4.85 31.69
N ARG A 294 -37.18 -5.39 32.44
CA ARG A 294 -35.81 -4.84 32.51
C ARG A 294 -35.12 -4.87 31.14
N GLU A 295 -35.21 -5.98 30.42
CA GLU A 295 -34.65 -6.10 29.06
C GLU A 295 -35.29 -5.11 28.06
N MET A 296 -36.59 -4.80 28.22
CA MET A 296 -37.27 -3.77 27.42
C MET A 296 -36.91 -2.35 27.86
N GLU A 297 -36.71 -2.09 29.15
CA GLU A 297 -36.19 -0.81 29.66
C GLU A 297 -34.77 -0.52 29.16
N ASP A 298 -33.87 -1.51 29.18
CA ASP A 298 -32.50 -1.35 28.70
C ASP A 298 -32.46 -1.17 27.17
N LYS A 299 -33.27 -1.92 26.41
CA LYS A 299 -33.47 -1.66 24.97
C LYS A 299 -34.01 -0.26 24.71
N ASN A 300 -34.93 0.25 25.53
CA ASN A 300 -35.43 1.63 25.42
C ASN A 300 -34.34 2.67 25.76
N ARG A 301 -33.46 2.41 26.74
CA ARG A 301 -32.29 3.26 27.04
C ARG A 301 -31.31 3.29 25.87
N ASP A 302 -31.02 2.14 25.26
CA ASP A 302 -30.13 2.03 24.11
C ASP A 302 -30.71 2.71 22.86
N LEU A 303 -31.99 2.52 22.58
CA LEU A 303 -32.70 3.21 21.50
C LEU A 303 -32.74 4.72 21.74
N GLN A 304 -33.00 5.18 22.96
CA GLN A 304 -32.92 6.61 23.30
C GLN A 304 -31.50 7.15 23.09
N ALA A 305 -30.46 6.43 23.50
CA ALA A 305 -29.08 6.82 23.25
C ALA A 305 -28.71 6.81 21.75
N GLN A 306 -29.32 5.96 20.93
CA GLN A 306 -29.19 6.02 19.46
C GLN A 306 -29.92 7.24 18.88
N ILE A 307 -31.13 7.55 19.35
CA ILE A 307 -31.88 8.76 18.97
C ILE A 307 -31.07 10.01 19.31
N ASP A 308 -30.54 10.13 20.52
CA ASP A 308 -29.73 11.27 20.97
C ASP A 308 -28.44 11.43 20.13
N ARG A 309 -27.82 10.32 19.70
CA ARG A 309 -26.67 10.34 18.77
C ARG A 309 -27.07 10.82 17.38
N GLY A 310 -28.13 10.25 16.81
CA GLY A 310 -28.66 10.68 15.51
C GLY A 310 -29.13 12.14 15.51
N GLN A 311 -29.69 12.63 16.61
CA GLN A 311 -30.03 14.05 16.79
C GLN A 311 -28.77 14.93 16.78
N ARG A 312 -27.70 14.55 17.51
CA ARG A 312 -26.43 15.30 17.50
C ARG A 312 -25.82 15.34 16.10
N GLU A 313 -25.73 14.18 15.43
CA GLU A 313 -25.26 14.07 14.04
C GLU A 313 -26.08 14.94 13.09
N THR A 314 -27.41 14.94 13.24
CA THR A 314 -28.30 15.82 12.49
C THR A 314 -27.98 17.29 12.77
N THR A 315 -27.85 17.72 14.03
CA THR A 315 -27.53 19.12 14.36
C THR A 315 -26.15 19.55 13.85
N ASP A 316 -25.15 18.66 13.85
CA ASP A 316 -23.82 18.95 13.32
C ASP A 316 -23.81 18.99 11.78
N MET A 317 -24.64 18.17 11.12
CA MET A 317 -24.87 18.28 9.68
C MET A 317 -25.64 19.55 9.32
N THR A 318 -26.63 19.97 10.11
CA THR A 318 -27.31 21.27 9.95
C THR A 318 -26.32 22.41 10.12
N ARG A 319 -25.49 22.42 11.17
CA ARG A 319 -24.43 23.44 11.35
C ARG A 319 -23.46 23.51 10.16
N LYS A 320 -23.04 22.36 9.61
CA LYS A 320 -22.20 22.32 8.41
C LYS A 320 -22.93 22.87 7.18
N HIS A 321 -24.21 22.53 7.02
CA HIS A 321 -25.06 23.07 5.96
C HIS A 321 -25.23 24.58 6.08
N ASP A 322 -25.48 25.11 7.28
CA ASP A 322 -25.63 26.55 7.53
C ASP A 322 -24.34 27.32 7.24
N VAL A 323 -23.17 26.76 7.61
CA VAL A 323 -21.85 27.33 7.27
C VAL A 323 -21.62 27.34 5.76
N LEU A 324 -21.93 26.24 5.06
CA LEU A 324 -21.82 26.18 3.59
C LEU A 324 -22.82 27.12 2.89
N HIS A 325 -24.03 27.26 3.42
CA HIS A 325 -25.03 28.20 2.92
C HIS A 325 -24.57 29.64 3.11
N GLN A 326 -24.00 29.98 4.27
CA GLN A 326 -23.44 31.30 4.54
C GLN A 326 -22.26 31.62 3.62
N ASP A 327 -21.35 30.67 3.37
CA ASP A 327 -20.25 30.87 2.42
C ASP A 327 -20.78 31.05 0.99
N LEU A 328 -21.80 30.28 0.59
CA LEU A 328 -22.45 30.42 -0.72
C LEU A 328 -23.16 31.78 -0.89
N GLU A 329 -23.81 32.30 0.14
CA GLU A 329 -24.37 33.67 0.13
C GLU A 329 -23.26 34.75 0.11
N ASN A 330 -22.16 34.55 0.84
CA ASN A 330 -20.99 35.44 0.75
C ASN A 330 -20.43 35.46 -0.68
N LYS A 331 -20.33 34.29 -1.34
CA LYS A 331 -19.88 34.16 -2.74
C LYS A 331 -20.86 34.76 -3.75
N LYS A 332 -22.17 34.70 -3.49
CA LYS A 332 -23.18 35.45 -4.27
C LYS A 332 -22.99 36.95 -4.11
N ALA A 333 -22.75 37.45 -2.90
CA ALA A 333 -22.51 38.87 -2.65
C ALA A 333 -21.21 39.35 -3.33
N GLU A 334 -20.12 38.59 -3.24
CA GLU A 334 -18.89 38.84 -3.99
C GLU A 334 -19.17 38.92 -5.50
N ASN A 335 -19.88 37.95 -6.07
CA ASN A 335 -20.24 37.93 -7.50
C ASN A 335 -21.10 39.15 -7.89
N ALA A 336 -22.08 39.53 -7.08
CA ALA A 336 -22.88 40.74 -7.30
C ALA A 336 -22.02 42.02 -7.27
N THR A 337 -21.04 42.12 -6.37
CA THR A 337 -20.10 43.27 -6.37
C THR A 337 -19.18 43.26 -7.59
N LEU A 338 -18.73 42.09 -8.05
CA LEU A 338 -17.92 41.94 -9.26
C LEU A 338 -18.72 42.32 -10.52
N GLN A 339 -19.99 41.93 -10.62
CA GLN A 339 -20.90 42.38 -11.68
C GLN A 339 -21.15 43.89 -11.64
N ALA A 340 -21.32 44.48 -10.46
CA ALA A 340 -21.46 45.93 -10.32
C ALA A 340 -20.20 46.68 -10.75
N THR A 341 -18.99 46.19 -10.43
CA THR A 341 -17.75 46.77 -10.95
C THR A 341 -17.57 46.55 -12.45
N LEU A 342 -17.97 45.38 -12.99
CA LEU A 342 -17.95 45.13 -14.42
C LEU A 342 -18.86 46.12 -15.17
N HIS A 343 -20.09 46.34 -14.71
CA HIS A 343 -20.98 47.34 -15.31
C HIS A 343 -20.44 48.77 -15.21
N ARG A 344 -19.84 49.16 -14.08
CA ARG A 344 -19.17 50.48 -13.98
C ARG A 344 -18.05 50.63 -15.00
N THR A 345 -17.17 49.64 -15.15
CA THR A 345 -16.10 49.68 -16.15
C THR A 345 -16.62 49.64 -17.60
N GLN A 346 -17.75 48.98 -17.86
CA GLN A 346 -18.44 49.03 -19.16
C GLN A 346 -19.02 50.43 -19.43
N ASP A 347 -19.59 51.10 -18.43
CA ASP A 347 -20.14 52.46 -18.57
C ASP A 347 -19.04 53.52 -18.68
N GLU A 348 -17.90 53.34 -17.99
CA GLU A 348 -16.70 54.14 -18.19
C GLU A 348 -16.13 53.95 -19.60
N LEU A 349 -16.06 52.72 -20.10
CA LEU A 349 -15.65 52.44 -21.49
C LEU A 349 -16.61 53.09 -22.51
N ARG A 350 -17.93 53.05 -22.27
CA ARG A 350 -18.92 53.77 -23.09
C ARG A 350 -18.69 55.28 -23.06
N LYS A 351 -18.46 55.87 -21.89
CA LYS A 351 -18.16 57.32 -21.77
C LYS A 351 -16.91 57.69 -22.56
N VAL A 352 -15.82 56.93 -22.44
CA VAL A 352 -14.58 57.16 -23.20
C VAL A 352 -14.80 56.99 -24.71
N GLN A 353 -15.65 56.05 -25.14
CA GLN A 353 -16.03 55.91 -26.55
C GLN A 353 -16.88 57.10 -27.05
N GLU A 354 -17.80 57.60 -26.22
CA GLU A 354 -18.62 58.77 -26.53
C GLU A 354 -17.77 60.06 -26.58
N GLU A 355 -16.81 60.22 -25.67
CA GLU A 355 -15.83 61.31 -25.67
C GLU A 355 -14.90 61.25 -26.88
N LEU A 356 -14.41 60.05 -27.23
CA LEU A 356 -13.62 59.84 -28.46
C LEU A 356 -14.44 60.19 -29.71
N ARG A 357 -15.73 59.83 -29.74
CA ARG A 357 -16.63 60.20 -30.84
C ARG A 357 -16.85 61.71 -30.91
N LYS A 358 -17.09 62.38 -29.79
CA LYS A 358 -17.20 63.85 -29.73
C LYS A 358 -15.92 64.52 -30.21
N ALA A 359 -14.75 64.08 -29.77
CA ALA A 359 -13.46 64.60 -30.25
C ALA A 359 -13.26 64.38 -31.76
N GLN A 360 -13.75 63.27 -32.33
CA GLN A 360 -13.74 63.04 -33.78
C GLN A 360 -14.72 63.97 -34.53
N ASP A 361 -15.92 64.20 -34.00
CA ASP A 361 -16.92 65.08 -34.61
C ASP A 361 -16.51 66.57 -34.48
N GLU A 362 -15.84 66.95 -33.38
CA GLU A 362 -15.14 68.23 -33.19
C GLU A 362 -13.99 68.39 -34.18
N LEU A 363 -13.14 67.37 -34.38
CA LEU A 363 -12.09 67.40 -35.41
C LEU A 363 -12.67 67.54 -36.82
N ARG A 364 -13.80 66.88 -37.14
CA ARG A 364 -14.47 67.06 -38.44
C ARG A 364 -15.05 68.46 -38.62
N THR A 365 -15.66 69.03 -37.58
CA THR A 365 -16.22 70.39 -37.66
C THR A 365 -15.12 71.46 -37.72
N ILE A 366 -14.01 71.28 -37.01
CA ILE A 366 -12.79 72.11 -37.15
C ILE A 366 -12.20 71.97 -38.56
N ASN A 367 -12.09 70.76 -39.12
CA ASN A 367 -11.55 70.59 -40.47
C ASN A 367 -12.48 71.22 -41.53
N SER A 368 -13.80 71.06 -41.38
CA SER A 368 -14.81 71.71 -42.23
C SER A 368 -14.76 73.25 -42.12
N SER A 369 -14.54 73.81 -40.93
CA SER A 369 -14.40 75.27 -40.77
C SER A 369 -13.09 75.80 -41.35
N PHE A 370 -11.98 75.05 -41.27
CA PHE A 370 -10.74 75.36 -41.98
C PHE A 370 -10.91 75.30 -43.51
N GLU A 371 -11.62 74.29 -44.04
CA GLU A 371 -11.93 74.20 -45.47
C GLU A 371 -12.82 75.35 -45.93
N GLN A 372 -13.86 75.70 -45.16
CA GLN A 372 -14.69 76.88 -45.41
C GLN A 372 -13.90 78.19 -45.34
N GLN A 373 -13.03 78.36 -44.34
CA GLN A 373 -12.18 79.54 -44.20
C GLN A 373 -11.21 79.67 -45.39
N ARG A 374 -10.61 78.56 -45.82
CA ARG A 374 -9.75 78.51 -47.01
C ARG A 374 -10.53 78.84 -48.29
N HIS A 375 -11.77 78.38 -48.42
CA HIS A 375 -12.64 78.72 -49.54
C HIS A 375 -13.07 80.19 -49.51
N GLN A 376 -13.39 80.74 -48.33
CA GLN A 376 -13.68 82.17 -48.16
C GLN A 376 -12.47 83.06 -48.46
N GLN A 377 -11.25 82.65 -48.09
CA GLN A 377 -10.02 83.33 -48.48
C GLN A 377 -9.79 83.28 -50.00
N HIS A 378 -10.07 82.15 -50.66
CA HIS A 378 -10.02 82.06 -52.13
C HIS A 378 -11.02 83.02 -52.79
N LEU A 379 -12.28 83.03 -52.32
CA LEU A 379 -13.32 83.93 -52.80
C LEU A 379 -13.00 85.40 -52.50
N ALA A 380 -12.33 85.71 -51.40
CA ALA A 380 -11.86 87.05 -51.10
C ALA A 380 -10.76 87.51 -52.08
N LEU A 381 -9.77 86.66 -52.36
CA LEU A 381 -8.72 86.93 -53.35
C LEU A 381 -9.29 87.06 -54.79
N GLU A 382 -10.28 86.25 -55.15
CA GLU A 382 -11.00 86.40 -56.43
C GLU A 382 -11.81 87.69 -56.49
N ARG A 383 -12.47 88.08 -55.39
CA ARG A 383 -13.16 89.38 -55.31
C ARG A 383 -12.19 90.55 -55.40
N GLU A 384 -11.08 90.51 -54.69
CA GLU A 384 -10.01 91.52 -54.75
C GLU A 384 -9.47 91.67 -56.18
N ARG A 385 -9.24 90.56 -56.87
CA ARG A 385 -8.86 90.54 -58.29
C ARG A 385 -9.93 91.16 -59.19
N ILE A 386 -11.21 90.80 -59.00
CA ILE A 386 -12.33 91.37 -59.77
C ILE A 386 -12.47 92.88 -59.49
N THR A 387 -12.28 93.33 -58.24
CA THR A 387 -12.29 94.76 -57.92
C THR A 387 -11.08 95.48 -58.50
N ALA A 388 -9.89 94.88 -58.54
CA ALA A 388 -8.72 95.47 -59.19
C ALA A 388 -8.92 95.61 -60.71
N ASP A 389 -9.49 94.60 -61.37
CA ASP A 389 -9.86 94.66 -62.79
C ASP A 389 -10.96 95.71 -63.05
N ALA A 390 -11.94 95.84 -62.15
CA ALA A 390 -12.99 96.85 -62.22
C ALA A 390 -12.48 98.27 -61.94
N GLU A 391 -11.53 98.45 -61.02
CA GLU A 391 -10.86 99.72 -60.73
C GLU A 391 -9.98 100.15 -61.90
N ALA A 392 -9.27 99.23 -62.56
CA ALA A 392 -8.54 99.51 -63.79
C ALA A 392 -9.48 99.98 -64.92
N GLN A 393 -10.65 99.34 -65.07
CA GLN A 393 -11.69 99.83 -65.98
C GLN A 393 -12.25 101.20 -65.57
N ALA A 394 -12.49 101.43 -64.28
CA ALA A 394 -13.01 102.69 -63.75
C ALA A 394 -12.01 103.83 -63.95
N GLN A 395 -10.72 103.62 -63.70
CA GLN A 395 -9.65 104.60 -63.95
C GLN A 395 -9.53 104.92 -65.45
N SER A 396 -9.61 103.91 -66.32
CA SER A 396 -9.68 104.10 -67.79
C SER A 396 -10.91 104.90 -68.23
N ARG A 397 -12.04 104.78 -67.52
CA ARG A 397 -13.28 105.53 -67.77
C ARG A 397 -13.22 106.95 -67.21
N ILE A 398 -12.62 107.14 -66.03
CA ILE A 398 -12.38 108.44 -65.39
C ILE A 398 -11.49 109.30 -66.29
N GLN A 399 -10.38 108.77 -66.81
CA GLN A 399 -9.53 109.50 -67.77
C GLN A 399 -10.32 110.02 -68.98
N ARG A 400 -11.21 109.20 -69.56
CA ARG A 400 -12.07 109.61 -70.70
C ARG A 400 -13.09 110.70 -70.31
N LEU A 401 -13.70 110.58 -69.13
CA LEU A 401 -14.65 111.57 -68.61
C LEU A 401 -13.95 112.90 -68.26
N GLN A 402 -12.71 112.85 -67.78
CA GLN A 402 -11.90 114.04 -67.50
C GLN A 402 -11.57 114.81 -68.78
N THR A 403 -11.35 114.11 -69.90
CA THR A 403 -11.22 114.73 -71.23
C THR A 403 -12.53 115.37 -71.71
N GLN A 404 -13.70 114.81 -71.36
CA GLN A 404 -15.01 115.37 -71.74
C GLN A 404 -15.42 116.58 -70.87
N ILE A 405 -15.14 116.55 -69.56
CA ILE A 405 -15.48 117.66 -68.65
C ILE A 405 -14.72 118.94 -69.03
N ASN A 406 -13.46 118.82 -69.43
CA ASN A 406 -12.68 119.97 -69.90
C ASN A 406 -13.28 120.62 -71.16
N ALA A 407 -13.96 119.86 -72.03
CA ALA A 407 -14.62 120.40 -73.22
C ALA A 407 -15.95 121.12 -72.91
N GLN A 408 -16.69 120.68 -71.88
CA GLN A 408 -17.96 121.31 -71.48
C GLN A 408 -17.78 122.56 -70.61
N LEU A 409 -16.62 122.73 -69.98
CA LEU A 409 -16.33 123.90 -69.13
C LEU A 409 -16.22 125.19 -69.97
N ASP A 410 -15.67 125.09 -71.18
CA ASP A 410 -15.51 126.23 -72.11
C ASP A 410 -16.87 126.73 -72.68
N GLU A 411 -17.85 125.84 -72.88
CA GLU A 411 -19.19 126.21 -73.37
C GLU A 411 -19.99 127.00 -72.32
N GLN A 412 -19.95 126.59 -71.05
CA GLN A 412 -20.76 127.20 -69.97
C GLN A 412 -20.35 128.65 -69.65
N THR A 413 -19.08 129.02 -69.88
CA THR A 413 -18.61 130.41 -69.72
C THR A 413 -19.32 131.40 -70.65
N THR A 414 -19.89 130.96 -71.78
CA THR A 414 -20.59 131.85 -72.74
C THR A 414 -22.09 132.04 -72.49
N ALA A 415 -22.73 131.19 -71.67
CA ALA A 415 -24.18 131.27 -71.41
C ALA A 415 -24.55 132.23 -70.26
N LYS A 416 -23.65 132.40 -69.29
CA LYS A 416 -23.91 133.12 -68.02
C LYS A 416 -24.16 134.63 -68.17
N THR A 417 -23.69 135.25 -69.25
CA THR A 417 -23.79 136.71 -69.47
C THR A 417 -25.13 137.19 -70.06
N LYS A 418 -26.04 136.29 -70.48
CA LYS A 418 -27.31 136.68 -71.13
C LYS A 418 -28.53 136.77 -70.20
N LEU A 419 -28.53 136.12 -69.04
CA LEU A 419 -29.73 135.99 -68.18
C LEU A 419 -29.81 137.02 -67.03
N GLN A 420 -29.08 138.12 -67.11
CA GLN A 420 -28.96 139.09 -66.01
C GLN A 420 -29.74 140.41 -66.23
N LEU A 421 -30.58 140.50 -67.26
CA LEU A 421 -31.28 141.74 -67.67
C LEU A 421 -32.82 141.76 -67.55
N GLU A 422 -33.51 140.62 -67.42
CA GLU A 422 -34.99 140.56 -67.57
C GLU A 422 -35.80 140.66 -66.25
N VAL A 423 -35.18 140.97 -65.11
CA VAL A 423 -35.83 140.84 -63.77
C VAL A 423 -36.38 142.15 -63.18
N ILE A 424 -36.31 143.27 -63.91
CA ILE A 424 -36.61 144.61 -63.34
C ILE A 424 -38.05 145.12 -63.59
N GLU A 425 -38.82 144.53 -64.52
CA GLU A 425 -39.91 145.29 -65.19
C GLU A 425 -41.38 145.01 -64.80
N LEU A 426 -41.70 144.25 -63.74
CA LEU A 426 -43.10 143.89 -63.43
C LEU A 426 -43.53 144.05 -61.94
N ARG A 427 -43.88 145.29 -61.52
CA ARG A 427 -44.65 145.58 -60.28
C ARG A 427 -45.46 146.91 -60.35
N GLY A 428 -46.68 146.90 -60.89
CA GLY A 428 -47.60 148.06 -60.78
C GLY A 428 -49.03 147.82 -61.29
N GLU A 429 -49.99 148.62 -60.78
CA GLU A 429 -51.40 148.83 -61.21
C GLU A 429 -52.49 147.76 -60.86
N LEU A 430 -53.78 148.06 -60.61
CA LEU A 430 -54.53 149.27 -60.17
C LEU A 430 -56.04 148.89 -59.88
N ALA A 431 -56.85 149.70 -59.15
CA ALA A 431 -58.32 149.52 -58.98
C ALA A 431 -59.09 150.81 -58.56
N SER A 432 -60.35 151.10 -59.03
CA SER A 432 -61.43 151.93 -58.36
C SER A 432 -62.67 152.48 -59.19
N VAL A 433 -63.87 152.69 -58.54
CA VAL A 433 -64.86 153.85 -58.57
C VAL A 433 -66.18 153.97 -59.46
N GLN A 434 -67.18 154.84 -59.09
CA GLN A 434 -68.68 154.84 -59.37
C GLN A 434 -69.50 156.21 -59.17
N ALA A 435 -70.76 156.38 -59.73
CA ALA A 435 -72.06 157.06 -59.22
C ALA A 435 -72.65 158.52 -59.59
N GLN A 436 -74.03 158.73 -59.77
CA GLN A 436 -75.01 159.80 -59.18
C GLN A 436 -76.48 160.13 -59.78
N GLU A 437 -77.42 160.69 -58.93
CA GLU A 437 -78.63 161.67 -59.07
C GLU A 437 -80.20 161.42 -59.25
N VAL A 438 -81.12 162.29 -58.65
CA VAL A 438 -82.66 162.24 -58.54
C VAL A 438 -83.45 163.57 -58.14
N LYS A 439 -84.71 163.85 -58.64
CA LYS A 439 -85.92 164.53 -57.98
C LYS A 439 -87.06 164.90 -59.00
N PRO A 440 -88.39 164.54 -58.88
CA PRO A 440 -89.39 165.15 -57.94
C PRO A 440 -90.68 164.31 -57.58
N LEU A 441 -91.08 164.15 -56.30
CA LEU A 441 -92.27 163.34 -55.89
C LEU A 441 -92.95 163.79 -54.58
N GLU A 442 -93.96 164.69 -54.61
CA GLU A 442 -94.59 165.17 -53.34
C GLU A 442 -96.14 165.26 -53.31
N LYS A 443 -96.87 165.20 -54.44
CA LYS A 443 -98.34 165.36 -54.44
C LYS A 443 -99.17 164.08 -54.18
N LEU A 444 -98.53 162.91 -54.07
CA LEU A 444 -99.22 161.60 -53.94
C LEU A 444 -99.75 161.33 -52.51
N ARG A 445 -99.26 162.06 -51.50
CA ARG A 445 -99.40 161.74 -50.07
C ARG A 445 -100.85 161.70 -49.57
N ASP A 446 -101.67 162.68 -49.94
CA ASP A 446 -102.92 162.96 -49.20
C ASP A 446 -104.09 162.03 -49.53
N GLN A 447 -103.96 161.19 -50.57
CA GLN A 447 -104.98 160.20 -50.93
C GLN A 447 -104.85 158.89 -50.12
N LEU A 448 -103.65 158.57 -49.63
CA LEU A 448 -103.34 157.33 -48.89
C LEU A 448 -104.01 157.26 -47.51
N GLN A 449 -104.28 158.41 -46.87
CA GLN A 449 -104.70 158.45 -45.46
C GLN A 449 -106.03 157.73 -45.19
N ARG A 450 -106.93 157.60 -46.18
CA ARG A 450 -108.25 156.95 -46.01
C ARG A 450 -108.22 155.43 -46.16
N GLU A 451 -107.12 154.84 -46.66
CA GLU A 451 -106.99 153.38 -46.72
C GLU A 451 -106.52 152.79 -45.37
N VAL A 452 -105.81 153.59 -44.57
CA VAL A 452 -105.24 153.20 -43.27
C VAL A 452 -106.32 152.69 -42.30
N ASP A 453 -107.46 153.37 -42.22
CA ASP A 453 -108.51 153.03 -41.24
C ASP A 453 -109.12 151.65 -41.50
N ARG A 454 -109.39 151.30 -42.77
CA ARG A 454 -109.90 149.98 -43.17
C ARG A 454 -108.88 148.85 -42.99
N LEU A 455 -107.59 149.15 -43.15
CA LEU A 455 -106.53 148.19 -42.87
C LEU A 455 -106.46 147.87 -41.37
N THR A 456 -106.74 148.85 -40.50
CA THR A 456 -106.65 148.71 -39.05
C THR A 456 -107.63 147.67 -38.49
N GLU A 457 -108.90 147.71 -38.89
CA GLU A 457 -109.90 146.70 -38.47
C GLU A 457 -109.49 145.27 -38.89
N ARG A 458 -109.02 145.13 -40.14
CA ARG A 458 -108.58 143.84 -40.70
C ARG A 458 -107.36 143.27 -39.95
N THR A 459 -106.48 144.12 -39.44
CA THR A 459 -105.33 143.72 -38.61
C THR A 459 -105.77 143.05 -37.32
N THR A 460 -106.77 143.61 -36.61
CA THR A 460 -107.23 143.06 -35.32
C THR A 460 -107.86 141.67 -35.43
N ALA A 461 -108.50 141.34 -36.57
CA ALA A 461 -108.97 140.00 -36.85
C ALA A 461 -107.80 139.02 -37.05
N LEU A 462 -106.82 139.40 -37.88
CA LEU A 462 -105.61 138.59 -38.12
C LEU A 462 -104.79 138.37 -36.84
N GLU A 463 -104.75 139.31 -35.90
CA GLU A 463 -104.12 139.15 -34.59
C GLU A 463 -104.81 138.12 -33.68
N LYS A 464 -106.10 137.86 -33.88
CA LYS A 464 -106.83 136.81 -33.17
C LYS A 464 -106.49 135.44 -33.74
N ASP A 465 -106.50 135.30 -35.06
CA ASP A 465 -106.15 134.06 -35.76
C ASP A 465 -104.67 133.70 -35.60
N LEU A 466 -103.78 134.71 -35.53
CA LEU A 466 -102.37 134.53 -35.19
C LEU A 466 -102.18 133.98 -33.76
N ARG A 467 -103.06 134.33 -32.81
CA ARG A 467 -103.00 133.83 -31.43
C ARG A 467 -103.46 132.37 -31.33
N SER A 468 -104.54 131.98 -32.02
CA SER A 468 -104.95 130.57 -32.07
C SER A 468 -103.90 129.71 -32.79
N ALA A 469 -103.38 130.16 -33.94
CA ALA A 469 -102.32 129.45 -34.67
C ALA A 469 -101.04 129.29 -33.84
N LYS A 470 -100.64 130.29 -33.04
CA LYS A 470 -99.50 130.17 -32.11
C LYS A 470 -99.75 129.16 -30.99
N GLN A 471 -100.97 129.11 -30.44
CA GLN A 471 -101.33 128.14 -29.40
C GLN A 471 -101.36 126.71 -29.94
N GLU A 472 -101.87 126.51 -31.16
CA GLU A 472 -101.84 125.21 -31.84
C GLU A 472 -100.40 124.79 -32.18
N LEU A 473 -99.56 125.72 -32.67
CA LEU A 473 -98.14 125.47 -32.93
C LEU A 473 -97.41 125.02 -31.66
N SER A 474 -97.65 125.68 -30.51
CA SER A 474 -97.10 125.25 -29.22
C SER A 474 -97.51 123.81 -28.89
N GLY A 475 -98.80 123.48 -29.03
CA GLY A 475 -99.29 122.12 -28.79
C GLY A 475 -98.73 121.06 -29.75
N GLN A 476 -98.37 121.44 -30.97
CA GLN A 476 -97.64 120.56 -31.89
C GLN A 476 -96.15 120.43 -31.53
N THR A 477 -95.51 121.50 -31.06
CA THR A 477 -94.13 121.46 -30.55
C THR A 477 -94.02 120.55 -29.32
N ASP A 478 -94.95 120.66 -28.37
CA ASP A 478 -94.97 119.81 -27.18
C ASP A 478 -95.16 118.32 -27.55
N ARG A 479 -96.02 118.02 -28.53
CA ARG A 479 -96.17 116.65 -29.06
C ARG A 479 -94.93 116.16 -29.79
N ALA A 480 -94.24 117.01 -30.55
CA ALA A 480 -93.00 116.64 -31.22
C ALA A 480 -91.90 116.30 -30.21
N ASN A 481 -91.74 117.11 -29.16
CA ASN A 481 -90.80 116.85 -28.06
C ASN A 481 -91.15 115.55 -27.32
N GLN A 482 -92.45 115.27 -27.10
CA GLN A 482 -92.91 114.03 -26.48
C GLN A 482 -92.52 112.80 -27.33
N LEU A 483 -92.73 112.87 -28.64
CA LEU A 483 -92.36 111.80 -29.58
C LEU A 483 -90.84 111.63 -29.70
N GLU A 484 -90.07 112.71 -29.65
CA GLU A 484 -88.60 112.67 -29.62
C GLU A 484 -88.10 111.89 -28.39
N ILE A 485 -88.65 112.15 -27.21
CA ILE A 485 -88.35 111.41 -25.97
C ILE A 485 -88.72 109.92 -26.09
N GLU A 486 -89.87 109.61 -26.71
CA GLU A 486 -90.29 108.21 -26.94
C GLU A 486 -89.34 107.48 -27.90
N VAL A 487 -88.92 108.13 -28.99
CA VAL A 487 -87.91 107.60 -29.92
C VAL A 487 -86.59 107.36 -29.20
N ASP A 488 -86.14 108.30 -28.37
CA ASP A 488 -84.91 108.18 -27.57
C ASP A 488 -84.94 106.98 -26.60
N VAL A 489 -86.08 106.76 -25.95
CA VAL A 489 -86.31 105.60 -25.07
C VAL A 489 -86.32 104.29 -25.87
N LEU A 490 -86.90 104.27 -27.07
CA LEU A 490 -86.88 103.10 -27.95
C LEU A 490 -85.47 102.80 -28.48
N VAL A 491 -84.69 103.82 -28.87
CA VAL A 491 -83.29 103.68 -29.30
C VAL A 491 -82.43 103.11 -28.17
N ARG A 492 -82.57 103.60 -26.94
CA ARG A 492 -81.84 103.05 -25.77
C ARG A 492 -82.22 101.60 -25.48
N ARG A 493 -83.50 101.25 -25.58
CA ARG A 493 -83.98 99.86 -25.45
C ARG A 493 -83.42 98.95 -26.54
N GLU A 494 -83.32 99.44 -27.77
CA GLU A 494 -82.78 98.66 -28.88
C GLU A 494 -81.26 98.48 -28.77
N GLN A 495 -80.52 99.51 -28.34
CA GLN A 495 -79.11 99.39 -27.98
C GLN A 495 -78.89 98.39 -26.84
N GLN A 496 -79.76 98.37 -25.82
CA GLN A 496 -79.71 97.39 -24.74
C GLN A 496 -79.96 95.97 -25.24
N ARG A 497 -80.96 95.75 -26.10
CA ARG A 497 -81.21 94.44 -26.74
C ARG A 497 -80.03 93.99 -27.59
N LYS A 498 -79.43 94.89 -28.37
CA LYS A 498 -78.24 94.61 -29.17
C LYS A 498 -77.07 94.18 -28.29
N ALA A 499 -76.78 94.91 -27.21
CA ALA A 499 -75.75 94.53 -26.26
C ALA A 499 -76.02 93.16 -25.58
N GLN A 500 -77.28 92.84 -25.27
CA GLN A 500 -77.68 91.52 -24.78
C GLN A 500 -77.49 90.41 -25.85
N MET A 501 -77.83 90.68 -27.11
CA MET A 501 -77.61 89.75 -28.22
C MET A 501 -76.12 89.52 -28.50
N ASP A 502 -75.29 90.56 -28.44
CA ASP A 502 -73.84 90.48 -28.61
C ASP A 502 -73.20 89.71 -27.43
N ALA A 503 -73.70 89.90 -26.20
CA ALA A 503 -73.31 89.11 -25.01
C ALA A 503 -73.73 87.62 -25.12
N LEU A 504 -74.91 87.33 -25.67
CA LEU A 504 -75.34 85.96 -25.93
C LEU A 504 -74.54 85.31 -27.07
N THR A 505 -74.20 86.05 -28.11
CA THR A 505 -73.36 85.57 -29.23
C THR A 505 -71.92 85.29 -28.77
N THR A 506 -71.35 86.15 -27.93
CA THR A 506 -70.02 85.92 -27.34
C THR A 506 -70.01 84.77 -26.34
N SER A 507 -71.06 84.62 -25.53
CA SER A 507 -71.26 83.43 -24.68
C SER A 507 -71.37 82.14 -25.51
N LYS A 508 -72.22 82.13 -26.54
CA LYS A 508 -72.38 81.01 -27.48
C LYS A 508 -71.05 80.61 -28.13
N THR A 509 -70.33 81.55 -28.72
CA THR A 509 -69.04 81.26 -29.37
C THR A 509 -67.94 80.84 -28.39
N THR A 510 -68.04 81.22 -27.11
CA THR A 510 -67.17 80.71 -26.05
C THR A 510 -67.52 79.26 -25.69
N ALA A 511 -68.81 78.94 -25.55
CA ALA A 511 -69.27 77.57 -25.31
C ALA A 511 -68.97 76.63 -26.50
N GLU A 512 -69.09 77.11 -27.75
CA GLU A 512 -68.71 76.36 -28.95
C GLU A 512 -67.20 76.05 -28.98
N LYS A 513 -66.35 77.00 -28.57
CA LYS A 513 -64.89 76.77 -28.41
C LYS A 513 -64.59 75.76 -27.30
N GLN A 514 -65.27 75.86 -26.16
CA GLN A 514 -65.12 74.90 -25.04
C GLN A 514 -65.57 73.49 -25.44
N LEU A 515 -66.65 73.37 -26.21
CA LEU A 515 -67.11 72.10 -26.76
C LEU A 515 -66.09 71.51 -27.74
N ALA A 516 -65.50 72.33 -28.62
CA ALA A 516 -64.45 71.89 -29.53
C ALA A 516 -63.21 71.38 -28.77
N THR A 517 -62.73 72.11 -27.75
CA THR A 517 -61.60 71.63 -26.93
C THR A 517 -61.89 70.33 -26.20
N VAL A 518 -63.10 70.14 -25.66
CA VAL A 518 -63.49 68.88 -25.00
C VAL A 518 -63.65 67.74 -26.01
N GLN A 519 -64.06 68.02 -27.25
CA GLN A 519 -64.09 67.04 -28.34
C GLN A 519 -62.67 66.61 -28.76
N ASP A 520 -61.73 67.55 -28.86
CA ASP A 520 -60.32 67.25 -29.14
C ASP A 520 -59.67 66.45 -27.99
N GLU A 521 -59.93 66.81 -26.73
CA GLU A 521 -59.50 66.04 -25.54
C GLU A 521 -60.11 64.63 -25.50
N LEU A 522 -61.36 64.46 -25.92
CA LEU A 522 -61.98 63.14 -26.03
C LEU A 522 -61.33 62.30 -27.14
N LEU A 523 -60.95 62.91 -28.27
CA LEU A 523 -60.29 62.22 -29.37
C LEU A 523 -58.84 61.85 -29.03
N THR A 524 -58.08 62.72 -28.38
CA THR A 524 -56.71 62.39 -27.91
C THR A 524 -56.73 61.30 -26.85
N THR A 525 -57.59 61.40 -25.83
CA THR A 525 -57.70 60.33 -24.81
C THR A 525 -58.21 59.00 -25.38
N GLN A 526 -59.00 59.00 -26.46
CA GLN A 526 -59.34 57.78 -27.19
C GLN A 526 -58.16 57.23 -28.01
N HIS A 527 -57.34 58.09 -28.60
CA HIS A 527 -56.13 57.69 -29.32
C HIS A 527 -55.10 57.07 -28.35
N ASP A 528 -54.81 57.74 -27.22
CA ASP A 528 -53.88 57.27 -26.20
C ASP A 528 -54.30 55.89 -25.66
N LYS A 529 -55.59 55.70 -25.38
CA LYS A 529 -56.12 54.38 -24.95
C LYS A 529 -55.92 53.28 -26.00
N ARG A 530 -56.00 53.58 -27.30
CA ARG A 530 -55.70 52.61 -28.37
C ARG A 530 -54.21 52.30 -28.41
N VAL A 531 -53.37 53.33 -28.36
CA VAL A 531 -51.90 53.20 -28.34
C VAL A 531 -51.43 52.38 -27.14
N ASP A 532 -52.01 52.59 -25.95
CA ASP A 532 -51.69 51.81 -24.75
C ASP A 532 -52.22 50.39 -24.80
N ALA A 533 -53.42 50.16 -25.37
CA ALA A 533 -53.90 48.81 -25.65
C ALA A 533 -52.98 48.07 -26.63
N ASP A 534 -52.46 48.74 -27.67
CA ASP A 534 -51.52 48.15 -28.62
C ASP A 534 -50.15 47.85 -27.98
N LYS A 535 -49.63 48.72 -27.09
CA LYS A 535 -48.44 48.43 -26.27
C LYS A 535 -48.64 47.20 -25.38
N LEU A 536 -49.78 47.10 -24.70
CA LEU A 536 -50.11 45.96 -23.85
C LEU A 536 -50.27 44.67 -24.66
N ASN A 537 -50.94 44.72 -25.82
CA ASN A 537 -51.05 43.59 -26.74
C ASN A 537 -49.70 43.13 -27.28
N PHE A 538 -48.79 44.07 -27.60
CA PHE A 538 -47.42 43.74 -27.98
C PHE A 538 -46.68 43.05 -26.84
N ARG A 539 -46.77 43.58 -25.61
CA ARG A 539 -46.12 42.99 -24.43
C ARG A 539 -46.69 41.60 -24.08
N LEU A 540 -47.99 41.38 -24.26
CA LEU A 540 -48.61 40.06 -24.10
C LEU A 540 -48.02 39.06 -25.07
N ARG A 541 -47.95 39.38 -26.38
CA ARG A 541 -47.34 38.50 -27.39
C ARG A 541 -45.86 38.23 -27.14
N GLU A 542 -45.12 39.23 -26.65
CA GLU A 542 -43.72 39.05 -26.26
C GLU A 542 -43.58 38.06 -25.08
N LEU A 543 -44.45 38.18 -24.07
CA LEU A 543 -44.47 37.26 -22.93
C LEU A 543 -44.93 35.85 -23.33
N GLU A 544 -45.95 35.71 -24.19
CA GLU A 544 -46.37 34.43 -24.77
C GLU A 544 -45.23 33.75 -25.55
N SER A 545 -44.45 34.52 -26.33
CA SER A 545 -43.25 34.03 -27.02
C SER A 545 -42.14 33.61 -26.05
N GLN A 546 -42.00 34.28 -24.90
CA GLN A 546 -41.03 33.89 -23.86
C GLN A 546 -41.48 32.63 -23.11
N VAL A 547 -42.77 32.50 -22.79
CA VAL A 547 -43.35 31.30 -22.15
C VAL A 547 -43.16 30.08 -23.04
N THR A 548 -43.57 30.15 -24.31
CA THR A 548 -43.40 29.05 -25.27
C THR A 548 -41.94 28.67 -25.50
N GLN A 549 -41.01 29.63 -25.49
CA GLN A 549 -39.57 29.33 -25.50
C GLN A 549 -39.15 28.58 -24.22
N LYS A 550 -39.63 28.99 -23.04
CA LYS A 550 -39.28 28.35 -21.76
C LYS A 550 -39.89 26.96 -21.60
N GLU A 551 -41.10 26.72 -22.12
CA GLU A 551 -41.71 25.40 -22.22
C GLU A 551 -40.87 24.46 -23.11
N TYR A 552 -40.38 24.96 -24.26
CA TYR A 552 -39.46 24.19 -25.11
C TYR A 552 -38.12 23.89 -24.42
N GLU A 553 -37.54 24.87 -23.71
CA GLU A 553 -36.33 24.66 -22.92
C GLU A 553 -36.54 23.62 -21.81
N ALA A 554 -37.69 23.65 -21.13
CA ALA A 554 -38.06 22.69 -20.09
C ALA A 554 -38.22 21.27 -20.67
N ALA A 555 -39.01 21.09 -21.74
CA ALA A 555 -39.19 19.80 -22.40
C ALA A 555 -37.85 19.20 -22.88
N ARG A 556 -36.91 20.05 -23.34
CA ARG A 556 -35.55 19.62 -23.73
C ARG A 556 -34.68 19.23 -22.54
N LEU A 557 -34.89 19.81 -21.36
CA LEU A 557 -34.24 19.38 -20.12
C LEU A 557 -34.83 18.06 -19.63
N GLU A 558 -36.15 17.89 -19.65
CA GLU A 558 -36.83 16.64 -19.34
C GLU A 558 -36.36 15.48 -20.23
N GLU A 559 -36.22 15.71 -21.55
CA GLU A 559 -35.66 14.73 -22.48
C GLU A 559 -34.23 14.31 -22.10
N ARG A 560 -33.40 15.26 -21.64
CA ARG A 560 -32.04 14.97 -21.15
C ARG A 560 -32.05 14.19 -19.84
N PHE A 561 -32.93 14.52 -18.90
CA PHE A 561 -33.10 13.76 -17.66
C PHE A 561 -33.60 12.35 -17.92
N ALA A 562 -34.60 12.17 -18.81
CA ALA A 562 -35.08 10.85 -19.21
C ALA A 562 -33.98 10.00 -19.87
N LYS A 563 -33.11 10.61 -20.71
CA LYS A 563 -31.94 9.93 -21.29
C LYS A 563 -30.88 9.56 -20.24
N ALA A 564 -30.62 10.45 -19.28
CA ALA A 564 -29.68 10.19 -18.19
C ALA A 564 -30.18 9.07 -17.27
N GLU A 565 -31.48 9.07 -16.94
CA GLU A 565 -32.12 8.06 -16.11
C GLU A 565 -32.18 6.69 -16.83
N ALA A 566 -32.50 6.68 -18.13
CA ALA A 566 -32.41 5.47 -18.95
C ALA A 566 -30.97 4.92 -19.06
N TRP A 567 -29.94 5.78 -18.97
CA TRP A 567 -28.55 5.34 -18.87
C TRP A 567 -28.23 4.78 -17.47
N ARG A 568 -28.68 5.46 -16.41
CA ARG A 568 -28.54 5.00 -15.01
C ARG A 568 -29.16 3.61 -14.79
N VAL A 569 -30.37 3.38 -15.30
CA VAL A 569 -31.06 2.08 -15.24
C VAL A 569 -30.31 1.00 -16.04
N LYS A 570 -29.77 1.34 -17.23
CA LYS A 570 -28.93 0.40 -18.01
C LYS A 570 -27.64 0.04 -17.29
N GLU A 571 -27.03 0.98 -16.58
CA GLU A 571 -25.81 0.71 -15.81
C GLU A 571 -26.11 -0.10 -14.53
N ALA A 572 -27.22 0.19 -13.84
CA ALA A 572 -27.71 -0.65 -12.73
C ALA A 572 -27.92 -2.11 -13.18
N ALA A 573 -28.61 -2.35 -14.29
CA ALA A 573 -28.81 -3.69 -14.84
C ALA A 573 -27.49 -4.38 -15.28
N ARG A 574 -26.45 -3.62 -15.66
CA ARG A 574 -25.10 -4.17 -15.91
C ARG A 574 -24.39 -4.53 -14.61
N VAL A 575 -24.52 -3.72 -13.56
CA VAL A 575 -23.99 -4.01 -12.23
C VAL A 575 -24.63 -5.28 -11.69
N GLU A 576 -25.96 -5.37 -11.66
CA GLU A 576 -26.71 -6.56 -11.27
C GLU A 576 -26.28 -7.82 -12.03
N LYS A 577 -26.07 -7.71 -13.36
CA LYS A 577 -25.57 -8.83 -14.17
C LYS A 577 -24.14 -9.24 -13.78
N ARG A 578 -23.24 -8.30 -13.49
CA ARG A 578 -21.87 -8.61 -13.03
C ARG A 578 -21.89 -9.24 -11.64
N ASP A 579 -22.76 -8.77 -10.75
CA ASP A 579 -22.87 -9.28 -9.39
C ASP A 579 -23.44 -10.71 -9.39
N ALA A 580 -24.42 -11.00 -10.24
CA ALA A 580 -24.89 -12.36 -10.50
C ALA A 580 -23.77 -13.28 -11.02
N GLN A 581 -22.95 -12.80 -11.96
CA GLN A 581 -21.77 -13.55 -12.46
C GLN A 581 -20.70 -13.77 -11.38
N LEU A 582 -20.49 -12.80 -10.49
CA LEU A 582 -19.57 -12.94 -9.36
C LEU A 582 -20.09 -13.94 -8.32
N MET A 583 -21.40 -14.01 -8.10
CA MET A 583 -22.02 -15.03 -7.25
C MET A 583 -21.90 -16.42 -7.88
N GLU A 584 -22.19 -16.57 -9.17
CA GLU A 584 -22.00 -17.85 -9.90
C GLU A 584 -20.54 -18.33 -9.83
N LEU A 585 -19.56 -17.43 -10.03
CA LEU A 585 -18.14 -17.76 -9.90
C LEU A 585 -17.74 -18.13 -8.46
N ARG A 586 -18.32 -17.50 -7.44
CA ARG A 586 -18.11 -17.87 -6.03
C ARG A 586 -18.67 -19.26 -5.71
N GLU A 587 -19.85 -19.58 -6.22
CA GLU A 587 -20.44 -20.91 -6.11
C GLU A 587 -19.59 -21.97 -6.83
N GLN A 588 -19.10 -21.67 -8.04
CA GLN A 588 -18.17 -22.55 -8.76
C GLN A 588 -16.86 -22.76 -8.00
N ILE A 589 -16.25 -21.72 -7.43
CA ILE A 589 -15.04 -21.84 -6.60
C ILE A 589 -15.33 -22.68 -5.35
N THR A 590 -16.45 -22.44 -4.67
CA THR A 590 -16.85 -23.20 -3.47
C THR A 590 -17.07 -24.68 -3.81
N GLY A 591 -17.73 -24.98 -4.93
CA GLY A 591 -17.92 -26.34 -5.43
C GLY A 591 -16.63 -27.02 -5.86
N LEU A 592 -15.67 -26.29 -6.42
CA LEU A 592 -14.32 -26.81 -6.72
C LEU A 592 -13.52 -27.07 -5.45
N GLN A 593 -13.58 -26.19 -4.44
CA GLN A 593 -12.95 -26.39 -3.14
C GLN A 593 -13.53 -27.62 -2.41
N ALA A 594 -14.86 -27.78 -2.41
CA ALA A 594 -15.50 -28.98 -1.85
C ALA A 594 -15.03 -30.26 -2.53
N ARG A 595 -15.02 -30.30 -3.87
CA ARG A 595 -14.49 -31.44 -4.65
C ARG A 595 -13.00 -31.68 -4.40
N HIS A 596 -12.20 -30.63 -4.21
CA HIS A 596 -10.78 -30.76 -3.92
C HIS A 596 -10.55 -31.44 -2.56
N VAL A 597 -11.28 -31.02 -1.52
CA VAL A 597 -11.27 -31.65 -0.19
C VAL A 597 -11.78 -33.10 -0.25
N GLU A 598 -12.83 -33.38 -1.02
CA GLU A 598 -13.30 -34.76 -1.26
C GLU A 598 -12.21 -35.62 -1.93
N ILE A 599 -11.50 -35.09 -2.93
CA ILE A 599 -10.42 -35.80 -3.61
C ILE A 599 -9.24 -36.04 -2.66
N GLU A 600 -8.78 -35.02 -1.93
CA GLU A 600 -7.65 -35.13 -0.98
C GLU A 600 -7.97 -36.12 0.15
N THR A 601 -9.11 -35.96 0.82
CA THR A 601 -9.54 -36.90 1.86
C THR A 601 -9.74 -38.32 1.32
N SER A 602 -10.17 -38.49 0.06
CA SER A 602 -10.25 -39.81 -0.57
C SER A 602 -8.87 -40.42 -0.85
N ALA A 603 -7.88 -39.60 -1.22
CA ALA A 603 -6.51 -40.02 -1.46
C ALA A 603 -5.81 -40.41 -0.14
N GLU A 604 -5.92 -39.56 0.89
CA GLU A 604 -5.44 -39.86 2.25
C GLU A 604 -6.07 -41.15 2.80
N MET A 605 -7.39 -41.35 2.63
CA MET A 605 -8.05 -42.60 2.99
C MET A 605 -7.50 -43.81 2.23
N GLN A 606 -7.14 -43.67 0.95
CA GLN A 606 -6.52 -44.75 0.16
C GLN A 606 -5.10 -45.05 0.64
N GLU A 607 -4.29 -44.02 0.93
CA GLU A 607 -2.94 -44.20 1.48
C GLU A 607 -2.97 -44.84 2.87
N LEU A 608 -3.87 -44.41 3.75
CA LEU A 608 -4.08 -45.00 5.08
C LEU A 608 -4.55 -46.46 4.97
N ARG A 609 -5.44 -46.80 4.02
CA ARG A 609 -5.85 -48.19 3.75
C ARG A 609 -4.68 -49.04 3.25
N ALA A 610 -3.87 -48.53 2.33
CA ALA A 610 -2.68 -49.22 1.82
C ALA A 610 -1.59 -49.39 2.90
N SER A 611 -1.40 -48.38 3.76
CA SER A 611 -0.50 -48.43 4.91
C SER A 611 -0.98 -49.47 5.93
N LYS A 612 -2.27 -49.47 6.28
CA LYS A 612 -2.88 -50.50 7.12
C LYS A 612 -2.64 -51.90 6.56
N GLN A 613 -2.93 -52.14 5.28
CA GLN A 613 -2.69 -53.45 4.65
C GLN A 613 -1.21 -53.87 4.71
N LYS A 614 -0.26 -52.95 4.49
CA LYS A 614 1.18 -53.23 4.63
C LYS A 614 1.56 -53.60 6.07
N ILE A 615 0.98 -52.94 7.07
CA ILE A 615 1.20 -53.24 8.50
C ILE A 615 0.57 -54.60 8.86
N GLU A 616 -0.63 -54.87 8.38
CA GLU A 616 -1.38 -56.12 8.63
C GLU A 616 -0.67 -57.33 8.00
N LEU A 617 -0.13 -57.19 6.79
CA LEU A 617 0.74 -58.22 6.18
C LEU A 617 2.05 -58.42 6.95
N LYS A 618 2.68 -57.35 7.47
CA LYS A 618 3.86 -57.46 8.34
C LYS A 618 3.52 -58.18 9.65
N TYR A 619 2.39 -57.86 10.28
CA TYR A 619 1.91 -58.52 11.49
C TYR A 619 1.71 -60.02 11.24
N GLN A 620 0.98 -60.40 10.19
CA GLN A 620 0.81 -61.81 9.83
C GLN A 620 2.14 -62.52 9.50
N LYS A 621 3.14 -61.82 8.96
CA LYS A 621 4.48 -62.39 8.73
C LYS A 621 5.20 -62.66 10.05
N LEU A 622 5.23 -61.68 10.96
CA LEU A 622 5.82 -61.82 12.30
C LEU A 622 5.10 -62.88 13.14
N GLU A 623 3.78 -63.02 13.00
CA GLU A 623 2.99 -64.04 13.68
C GLU A 623 3.32 -65.47 13.18
N ARG A 624 3.53 -65.64 11.87
CA ARG A 624 4.06 -66.89 11.29
C ARG A 624 5.48 -67.17 11.79
N GLU A 625 6.38 -66.20 11.71
CA GLU A 625 7.77 -66.34 12.20
C GLU A 625 7.82 -66.70 13.69
N LEU A 626 6.97 -66.08 14.52
CA LEU A 626 6.85 -66.40 15.95
C LEU A 626 6.31 -67.83 16.17
N ASN A 627 5.41 -68.31 15.31
CA ASN A 627 4.91 -69.68 15.41
C ASN A 627 5.94 -70.71 14.94
N ASP A 628 6.66 -70.42 13.86
CA ASP A 628 7.77 -71.25 13.36
C ASP A 628 8.89 -71.37 14.40
N GLU A 629 9.22 -70.27 15.11
CA GLU A 629 10.15 -70.22 16.24
C GLU A 629 9.64 -71.01 17.45
N ARG A 630 8.34 -70.93 17.78
CA ARG A 630 7.73 -71.78 18.83
C ARG A 630 7.84 -73.26 18.47
N ASP A 631 7.59 -73.62 17.22
CA ASP A 631 7.69 -75.02 16.77
C ASP A 631 9.15 -75.47 16.61
N ALA A 632 10.10 -74.58 16.31
CA ALA A 632 11.54 -74.83 16.41
C ALA A 632 11.94 -75.16 17.85
N ARG A 633 11.51 -74.35 18.83
CA ARG A 633 11.77 -74.59 20.26
C ARG A 633 11.18 -75.92 20.74
N LYS A 634 9.94 -76.26 20.35
CA LYS A 634 9.35 -77.58 20.64
C LYS A 634 10.20 -78.72 20.06
N ARG A 635 10.65 -78.60 18.80
CA ARG A 635 11.53 -79.60 18.16
C ARG A 635 12.88 -79.73 18.87
N ASP A 636 13.47 -78.63 19.33
CA ASP A 636 14.73 -78.66 20.10
C ASP A 636 14.55 -79.18 21.52
N GLU A 637 13.40 -78.95 22.15
CA GLU A 637 13.03 -79.54 23.44
C GLU A 637 12.78 -81.06 23.32
N ILE A 638 12.13 -81.50 22.24
CA ILE A 638 12.01 -82.93 21.89
C ILE A 638 13.40 -83.54 21.67
N ARG A 639 14.28 -82.90 20.88
CA ARG A 639 15.66 -83.38 20.67
C ARG A 639 16.44 -83.49 21.99
N ARG A 640 16.39 -82.46 22.86
CA ARG A 640 17.06 -82.49 24.17
C ARG A 640 16.52 -83.58 25.08
N THR A 641 15.21 -83.81 25.08
CA THR A 641 14.59 -84.89 25.88
C THR A 641 14.93 -86.27 25.31
N GLU A 642 14.96 -86.46 23.99
CA GLU A 642 15.48 -87.68 23.34
C GLU A 642 16.97 -87.91 23.64
N GLU A 643 17.81 -86.87 23.59
CA GLU A 643 19.23 -86.93 23.92
C GLU A 643 19.46 -87.31 25.38
N LEU A 644 18.72 -86.69 26.30
CA LEU A 644 18.73 -87.05 27.72
C LEU A 644 18.26 -88.49 27.95
N GLN A 645 17.22 -88.95 27.25
CA GLN A 645 16.78 -90.36 27.31
C GLN A 645 17.82 -91.32 26.74
N ARG A 646 18.48 -90.99 25.62
CA ARG A 646 19.59 -91.80 25.08
C ARG A 646 20.79 -91.83 26.04
N MET A 647 21.14 -90.71 26.66
CA MET A 647 22.17 -90.66 27.69
C MET A 647 21.80 -91.48 28.92
N GLN A 648 20.54 -91.39 29.38
CA GLN A 648 20.04 -92.20 30.49
C GLN A 648 20.11 -93.69 30.17
N GLN A 649 19.62 -94.12 28.99
CA GLN A 649 19.71 -95.51 28.54
C GLN A 649 21.16 -96.00 28.41
N ALA A 650 22.07 -95.14 27.93
CA ALA A 650 23.50 -95.46 27.87
C ALA A 650 24.11 -95.64 29.27
N VAL A 651 23.75 -94.79 30.24
CA VAL A 651 24.18 -94.91 31.64
C VAL A 651 23.57 -96.16 32.30
N GLU A 652 22.29 -96.43 32.09
CA GLU A 652 21.60 -97.64 32.57
C GLU A 652 22.21 -98.93 32.00
N TRP A 653 22.67 -98.90 30.73
CA TRP A 653 23.37 -100.04 30.10
C TRP A 653 24.81 -100.20 30.58
N GLN A 654 25.52 -99.09 30.85
CA GLN A 654 26.90 -99.10 31.36
C GLN A 654 26.98 -99.44 32.86
N LEU A 655 25.98 -99.06 33.66
CA LEU A 655 25.97 -99.27 35.11
C LEU A 655 26.21 -100.73 35.54
N PRO A 656 25.51 -101.75 34.99
CA PRO A 656 25.79 -103.15 35.28
C PRO A 656 27.20 -103.58 34.88
N GLN A 657 27.74 -103.05 33.78
CA GLN A 657 29.07 -103.41 33.28
C GLN A 657 30.18 -102.79 34.13
N LEU A 658 30.00 -101.53 34.55
CA LEU A 658 30.90 -100.86 35.49
C LEU A 658 30.85 -101.50 36.88
N ALA A 659 29.66 -101.87 37.36
CA ALA A 659 29.51 -102.63 38.60
C ALA A 659 30.23 -103.98 38.52
N GLN A 660 30.02 -104.74 37.42
CA GLN A 660 30.70 -106.01 37.19
C GLN A 660 32.22 -105.82 37.06
N ALA A 661 32.70 -104.76 36.39
CA ALA A 661 34.13 -104.44 36.27
C ALA A 661 34.76 -104.07 37.62
N CYS A 662 34.04 -103.36 38.49
CA CYS A 662 34.48 -103.08 39.87
C CYS A 662 34.55 -104.36 40.73
N VAL A 663 33.57 -105.26 40.60
CA VAL A 663 33.55 -106.56 41.30
C VAL A 663 34.66 -107.48 40.80
N THR A 664 34.87 -107.61 39.49
CA THR A 664 35.96 -108.43 38.94
C THR A 664 37.32 -107.85 39.27
N ARG A 665 37.53 -106.53 39.13
CA ARG A 665 38.80 -105.88 39.48
C ARG A 665 39.13 -106.03 40.97
N SER A 666 38.18 -105.84 41.87
CA SER A 666 38.40 -106.02 43.31
C SER A 666 38.68 -107.47 43.67
N SER A 667 37.98 -108.43 43.03
CA SER A 667 38.28 -109.87 43.13
C SER A 667 39.69 -110.21 42.62
N ASP A 668 40.11 -109.65 41.48
CA ASP A 668 41.44 -109.88 40.89
C ASP A 668 42.57 -109.22 41.70
N GLU A 669 42.33 -108.07 42.31
CA GLU A 669 43.25 -107.45 43.26
C GLU A 669 43.34 -108.25 44.57
N TRP A 670 42.22 -108.79 45.06
CA TRP A 670 42.20 -109.69 46.21
C TRP A 670 42.94 -111.01 45.92
N ALA A 671 42.66 -111.65 44.79
CA ALA A 671 43.34 -112.87 44.35
C ALA A 671 44.85 -112.62 44.11
N ARG A 672 45.25 -111.46 43.60
CA ARG A 672 46.67 -111.04 43.54
C ARG A 672 47.29 -110.90 44.93
N LYS A 673 46.61 -110.25 45.89
CA LYS A 673 47.09 -110.13 47.28
C LYS A 673 47.23 -111.52 47.94
N CYS A 674 46.24 -112.40 47.82
CA CYS A 674 46.32 -113.77 48.33
C CYS A 674 47.48 -114.56 47.70
N ARG A 675 47.70 -114.46 46.38
CA ARG A 675 48.87 -115.07 45.71
C ARG A 675 50.20 -114.48 46.20
N ALA A 676 50.27 -113.17 46.45
CA ALA A 676 51.47 -112.53 46.98
C ALA A 676 51.78 -112.97 48.42
N VAL A 677 50.77 -113.08 49.29
CA VAL A 677 50.92 -113.62 50.65
C VAL A 677 51.36 -115.09 50.61
N ALA A 678 50.73 -115.92 49.77
CA ALA A 678 51.10 -117.32 49.60
C ALA A 678 52.53 -117.49 49.06
N LYS A 679 52.98 -116.60 48.17
CA LYS A 679 54.38 -116.56 47.71
C LYS A 679 55.32 -116.16 48.86
N LYS A 680 55.02 -115.07 49.58
CA LYS A 680 55.85 -114.60 50.71
C LYS A 680 56.03 -115.68 51.78
N LEU A 681 54.95 -116.36 52.16
CA LEU A 681 55.01 -117.49 53.13
C LEU A 681 55.85 -118.66 52.60
N ARG A 682 55.76 -118.99 51.31
CA ARG A 682 56.57 -120.03 50.67
C ARG A 682 58.05 -119.66 50.65
N ASP A 683 58.36 -118.42 50.30
CA ASP A 683 59.73 -117.90 50.24
C ASP A 683 60.34 -117.83 51.66
N GLU A 684 59.56 -117.40 52.67
CA GLU A 684 59.95 -117.42 54.09
C GLU A 684 60.21 -118.84 54.63
N LEU A 685 59.34 -119.81 54.31
CA LEU A 685 59.54 -121.22 54.68
C LEU A 685 60.77 -121.82 53.97
N SER A 686 60.99 -121.51 52.69
CA SER A 686 62.18 -121.91 51.95
C SER A 686 63.46 -121.31 52.54
N MET A 687 63.43 -120.04 52.94
CA MET A 687 64.56 -119.37 53.59
C MET A 687 64.86 -119.95 54.97
N ARG A 688 63.84 -120.28 55.78
CA ARG A 688 64.04 -121.00 57.06
C ARG A 688 64.64 -122.38 56.84
N ALA A 689 64.11 -123.18 55.92
CA ALA A 689 64.67 -124.49 55.59
C ALA A 689 66.13 -124.40 55.09
N LEU A 690 66.47 -123.34 54.34
CA LEU A 690 67.85 -123.07 53.92
C LEU A 690 68.76 -122.66 55.11
N GLN A 691 68.26 -121.83 56.02
CA GLN A 691 68.96 -121.45 57.25
C GLN A 691 69.20 -122.66 58.15
N GLU A 692 68.17 -123.46 58.44
CA GLU A 692 68.27 -124.70 59.22
C GLU A 692 69.24 -125.70 58.58
N ARG A 693 69.21 -125.88 57.25
CA ARG A 693 70.20 -126.67 56.52
C ARG A 693 71.61 -126.14 56.71
N ASN A 694 71.83 -124.83 56.57
CA ASN A 694 73.16 -124.23 56.72
C ASN A 694 73.68 -124.32 58.15
N GLU A 695 72.82 -124.17 59.16
CA GLU A 695 73.17 -124.42 60.57
C GLU A 695 73.55 -125.89 60.82
N LEU A 696 72.82 -126.83 60.23
CA LEU A 696 73.14 -128.26 60.34
C LEU A 696 74.49 -128.59 59.69
N VAL A 697 74.76 -128.06 58.49
CA VAL A 697 76.07 -128.22 57.82
C VAL A 697 77.20 -127.58 58.64
N ALA A 698 76.97 -126.41 59.26
CA ALA A 698 77.97 -125.80 60.14
C ALA A 698 78.25 -126.63 61.41
N ARG A 699 77.21 -127.23 62.01
CA ARG A 699 77.35 -128.17 63.14
C ARG A 699 78.08 -129.45 62.73
N GLU A 700 77.78 -129.99 61.55
CA GLU A 700 78.48 -131.16 60.97
C GLU A 700 79.96 -130.86 60.76
N HIS A 701 80.30 -129.69 60.21
CA HIS A 701 81.68 -129.28 59.98
C HIS A 701 82.46 -129.13 61.29
N GLN A 702 81.88 -128.49 62.31
CA GLN A 702 82.47 -128.42 63.66
C GLN A 702 82.67 -129.80 64.29
N ALA A 703 81.73 -130.74 64.08
CA ALA A 703 81.88 -132.11 64.55
C ALA A 703 83.02 -132.86 63.81
N HIS A 704 83.18 -132.64 62.50
CA HIS A 704 84.26 -133.19 61.70
C HIS A 704 85.64 -132.68 62.18
N GLU A 705 85.81 -131.37 62.35
CA GLU A 705 87.05 -130.78 62.87
C GLU A 705 87.38 -131.27 64.30
N ALA A 706 86.36 -131.50 65.14
CA ALA A 706 86.54 -132.05 66.47
C ALA A 706 87.01 -133.52 66.41
N CYS A 707 86.51 -134.27 65.42
CA CYS A 707 86.92 -135.64 65.15
C CYS A 707 88.37 -135.72 64.65
N GLU A 708 88.76 -134.89 63.68
CA GLU A 708 90.16 -134.81 63.20
C GLU A 708 91.13 -134.42 64.32
N ARG A 709 90.76 -133.45 65.18
CA ARG A 709 91.54 -133.07 66.37
C ARG A 709 91.67 -134.22 67.38
N ALA A 710 90.66 -135.09 67.50
CA ALA A 710 90.72 -136.29 68.32
C ALA A 710 91.62 -137.36 67.67
N GLU A 711 91.52 -137.59 66.36
CA GLU A 711 92.41 -138.49 65.63
C GLU A 711 93.88 -138.07 65.69
N GLN A 712 94.18 -136.77 65.57
CA GLN A 712 95.55 -136.27 65.65
C GLN A 712 96.14 -136.48 67.05
N LYS A 713 95.34 -136.30 68.11
CA LYS A 713 95.71 -136.67 69.50
C LYS A 713 95.91 -138.18 69.66
N LEU A 714 95.10 -139.00 69.01
CA LEU A 714 95.26 -140.45 69.01
C LEU A 714 96.55 -140.86 68.28
N LYS A 715 96.86 -140.26 67.13
CA LYS A 715 98.08 -140.51 66.35
C LYS A 715 99.35 -140.13 67.15
N THR A 716 99.32 -139.04 67.92
CA THR A 716 100.44 -138.68 68.82
C THR A 716 100.59 -139.67 69.98
N THR A 717 99.51 -140.02 70.69
CA THR A 717 99.61 -140.99 71.80
C THR A 717 99.97 -142.41 71.35
N VAL A 718 99.57 -142.82 70.13
CA VAL A 718 100.02 -144.07 69.50
C VAL A 718 101.52 -144.00 69.17
N ALA A 719 102.02 -142.89 68.60
CA ALA A 719 103.44 -142.71 68.31
C ALA A 719 104.30 -142.72 69.59
N GLU A 720 103.85 -142.07 70.67
CA GLU A 720 104.47 -142.14 72.00
C GLU A 720 104.48 -143.58 72.54
N SER A 721 103.36 -144.31 72.40
CA SER A 721 103.23 -145.71 72.83
C SER A 721 104.10 -146.68 72.01
N GLU A 722 104.38 -146.38 70.73
CA GLU A 722 105.34 -147.12 69.93
C GLU A 722 106.78 -146.77 70.28
N PHE A 723 107.10 -145.49 70.53
CA PHE A 723 108.41 -145.07 70.99
C PHE A 723 108.77 -145.76 72.31
N LEU A 724 107.86 -145.74 73.29
CA LEU A 724 108.02 -146.44 74.56
C LEU A 724 108.18 -147.96 74.37
N ARG A 725 107.44 -148.60 73.46
CA ARG A 725 107.62 -150.03 73.14
C ARG A 725 108.98 -150.33 72.50
N ARG A 726 109.49 -149.46 71.63
CA ARG A 726 110.85 -149.59 71.07
C ARG A 726 111.93 -149.38 72.13
N GLU A 727 111.71 -148.50 73.10
CA GLU A 727 112.61 -148.29 74.23
C GLU A 727 112.63 -149.50 75.18
N VAL A 728 111.45 -150.05 75.51
CA VAL A 728 111.31 -151.31 76.27
C VAL A 728 112.00 -152.47 75.56
N GLY A 729 111.78 -152.64 74.25
CA GLY A 729 112.47 -153.68 73.47
C GLY A 729 114.00 -153.51 73.49
N ARG A 730 114.51 -152.27 73.40
CA ARG A 730 115.96 -151.99 73.51
C ARG A 730 116.51 -152.30 74.91
N LEU A 731 115.71 -152.14 75.96
CA LEU A 731 116.06 -152.53 77.33
C LEU A 731 116.02 -154.06 77.50
N GLU A 732 115.03 -154.73 76.92
CA GLU A 732 114.90 -156.19 76.92
C GLU A 732 116.04 -156.87 76.16
N ASP A 733 116.43 -156.36 74.99
CA ASP A 733 117.58 -156.87 74.22
C ASP A 733 118.91 -156.66 74.96
N ASN A 734 119.13 -155.50 75.60
CA ASN A 734 120.29 -155.30 76.48
C ASN A 734 120.30 -156.30 77.65
N ASN A 735 119.13 -156.56 78.25
CA ASN A 735 118.97 -157.53 79.33
C ASN A 735 119.23 -158.97 78.83
N LYS A 736 118.83 -159.28 77.60
CA LYS A 736 119.11 -160.56 76.93
C LYS A 736 120.60 -160.73 76.63
N VAL A 737 121.29 -159.71 76.15
CA VAL A 737 122.76 -159.73 75.95
C VAL A 737 123.48 -159.89 77.29
N LEU A 738 123.05 -159.21 78.35
CA LEU A 738 123.56 -159.42 79.71
C LEU A 738 123.30 -160.85 80.21
N LEU A 739 122.13 -161.42 79.93
CA LEU A 739 121.80 -162.81 80.27
C LEU A 739 122.60 -163.82 79.46
N GLU A 740 122.91 -163.55 78.19
CA GLU A 740 123.78 -164.39 77.34
C GLU A 740 125.26 -164.27 77.74
N GLN A 741 125.73 -163.10 78.16
CA GLN A 741 127.04 -162.93 78.80
C GLN A 741 127.10 -163.72 80.11
N LEU A 742 126.08 -163.60 80.98
CA LEU A 742 125.95 -164.40 82.19
C LEU A 742 125.81 -165.90 81.91
N HIS A 743 125.20 -166.30 80.79
CA HIS A 743 125.13 -167.70 80.35
C HIS A 743 126.47 -168.20 79.82
N THR A 744 127.23 -167.36 79.12
CA THR A 744 128.58 -167.68 78.64
C THR A 744 129.55 -167.85 79.81
N ILE A 745 129.46 -166.96 80.82
CA ILE A 745 130.15 -167.09 82.10
C ILE A 745 129.69 -168.38 82.82
N ARG A 746 128.38 -168.68 82.84
CA ARG A 746 127.84 -169.93 83.42
C ARG A 746 128.40 -171.18 82.74
N VAL A 747 128.53 -171.19 81.41
CA VAL A 747 129.12 -172.31 80.65
C VAL A 747 130.60 -172.48 80.96
N TYR A 748 131.37 -171.38 81.04
CA TYR A 748 132.77 -171.42 81.47
C TYR A 748 132.94 -171.95 82.91
N LEU A 749 132.07 -171.53 83.83
CA LEU A 749 132.09 -171.97 85.22
C LEU A 749 131.61 -173.41 85.44
N THR A 750 130.88 -174.02 84.48
CA THR A 750 130.47 -175.42 84.60
C THR A 750 131.55 -176.45 84.29
N GLN A 751 132.78 -176.06 83.90
CA GLN A 751 133.91 -177.01 83.80
C GLN A 751 134.70 -177.25 85.09
N ARG A 752 134.54 -176.43 86.15
CA ARG A 752 134.84 -176.91 87.51
C ARG A 752 134.06 -176.17 88.59
N HIS A 753 133.55 -176.97 89.52
CA HIS A 753 132.51 -176.62 90.47
C HIS A 753 132.86 -175.44 91.38
N MET A 754 131.81 -174.65 91.67
CA MET A 754 131.62 -173.82 92.88
C MET A 754 132.48 -172.54 92.97
N PRO A 755 132.12 -171.54 93.81
CA PRO A 755 130.76 -171.17 94.26
C PRO A 755 130.49 -169.63 94.39
N SER A 756 129.20 -169.27 94.31
CA SER A 756 128.45 -168.38 95.25
C SER A 756 128.84 -166.89 95.51
N GLN A 757 127.84 -166.16 96.03
CA GLN A 757 127.83 -164.81 96.65
C GLN A 757 127.95 -163.58 95.71
N ALA A 758 127.33 -162.40 95.96
CA ALA A 758 126.18 -161.98 96.81
C ALA A 758 125.76 -160.51 96.50
N SER A 759 124.65 -160.00 97.10
CA SER A 759 124.29 -158.55 97.31
C SER A 759 123.69 -157.67 96.15
N VAL A 760 122.92 -156.57 96.35
CA VAL A 760 121.86 -156.18 97.36
C VAL A 760 121.10 -154.84 97.02
N HIS A 761 119.74 -154.81 97.11
CA HIS A 761 118.79 -153.65 97.37
C HIS A 761 118.63 -152.44 96.38
N ARG A 762 117.63 -151.50 96.45
CA ARG A 762 116.11 -151.52 96.51
C ARG A 762 115.48 -150.06 96.49
N HIS A 763 114.20 -149.87 96.05
CA HIS A 763 113.27 -148.66 96.08
C HIS A 763 113.25 -147.69 94.86
N GLY A 764 112.15 -146.99 94.46
CA GLY A 764 110.69 -147.08 94.78
C GLY A 764 109.81 -145.81 94.45
N HIS A 765 108.70 -145.97 93.69
CA HIS A 765 107.43 -145.16 93.50
C HIS A 765 107.42 -143.60 93.35
N GLY A 766 106.36 -142.95 92.80
CA GLY A 766 105.08 -143.39 92.19
C GLY A 766 103.92 -142.38 92.37
N GLN A 767 102.92 -142.36 91.45
CA GLN A 767 101.77 -141.43 91.37
C GLN A 767 100.65 -141.67 92.43
N GLU A 768 99.82 -140.64 92.78
CA GLU A 768 98.33 -140.62 92.68
C GLU A 768 97.59 -139.39 93.32
N LEU A 769 96.48 -138.97 92.66
CA LEU A 769 95.13 -138.43 93.08
C LEU A 769 94.85 -137.77 94.48
N PRO A 770 93.85 -136.83 94.65
CA PRO A 770 92.41 -137.09 94.37
C PRO A 770 91.43 -135.93 93.97
N ARG A 771 90.19 -136.40 93.68
CA ARG A 771 88.87 -135.80 93.29
C ARG A 771 88.27 -134.58 94.04
N ASN A 772 87.39 -133.82 93.32
CA ASN A 772 85.90 -133.69 93.50
C ASN A 772 85.37 -132.50 92.64
N GLN A 773 84.41 -132.60 91.69
CA GLN A 773 82.96 -132.92 91.70
C GLN A 773 81.99 -131.81 92.22
N HIS A 774 81.22 -131.19 91.30
CA HIS A 774 79.73 -131.03 91.25
C HIS A 774 79.32 -129.99 90.15
N GLN A 775 78.05 -129.73 89.78
CA GLN A 775 77.02 -130.59 89.12
C GLN A 775 75.76 -129.75 88.72
N THR A 776 75.33 -129.75 87.44
CA THR A 776 73.96 -129.39 86.88
C THR A 776 73.37 -127.97 87.16
N GLN A 777 72.58 -127.30 86.29
CA GLN A 777 71.21 -127.61 85.80
C GLN A 777 70.71 -126.71 84.62
N PHE A 778 69.57 -127.10 84.04
CA PHE A 778 68.63 -126.43 83.09
C PHE A 778 67.78 -125.29 83.75
N PRO A 779 66.68 -124.67 83.20
CA PRO A 779 66.00 -124.76 81.88
C PRO A 779 65.46 -123.40 81.25
N LEU A 780 64.85 -123.50 80.04
CA LEU A 780 63.55 -122.97 79.49
C LEU A 780 62.88 -121.69 80.08
N LEU A 781 61.95 -120.91 79.45
CA LEU A 781 61.31 -120.69 78.12
C LEU A 781 59.90 -120.09 78.46
N LEU A 782 59.45 -118.98 77.85
CA LEU A 782 58.05 -118.61 77.43
C LEU A 782 57.93 -117.05 77.26
N HIS A 783 57.40 -116.40 76.20
CA HIS A 783 56.15 -116.52 75.39
C HIS A 783 54.88 -116.05 76.15
N LEU A 784 53.93 -115.21 75.65
CA LEU A 784 53.50 -114.78 74.29
C LEU A 784 52.59 -113.49 74.33
N VAL A 785 52.44 -112.77 73.19
CA VAL A 785 51.17 -112.14 72.61
C VAL A 785 50.45 -111.00 73.39
N SER A 786 49.69 -110.02 72.84
CA SER A 786 49.27 -109.53 71.48
C SER A 786 49.22 -107.98 71.56
N MET A 787 49.49 -107.10 70.57
CA MET A 787 48.91 -106.88 69.22
C MET A 787 47.39 -106.77 69.10
N ALA A 788 46.89 -105.53 68.96
CA ALA A 788 45.86 -105.01 68.01
C ALA A 788 45.28 -103.67 68.53
N GLN A 789 45.10 -102.61 67.73
CA GLN A 789 45.58 -102.31 66.37
C GLN A 789 45.64 -100.78 66.18
#